data_AF-A0A429ANU9-F1
#
_entry.id   AF-A0A429ANU9-F1
#
_cell.length_a   1.000
_cell.length_b   1.000
_cell.length_c   1.000
_cell.angle_alpha   90.00
_cell.angle_beta   90.00
_cell.angle_gamma   90.00
#
_symmetry.space_group_name_H-M   'P 1'
#
loop_
_entity.id
_entity.type
_entity.pdbx_description
1 polymer ?
#
loop_
_entity_poly.entity_id
_entity_poly.type
_entity_poly.pdbx_seq_one_letter_code
_entity_poly.pdbx_strand_id
1 'polypeptide(L)'
;MFAVGVGVLVLVAVLRFGGGIGTVEVFGLPTAGPVTDWGLPLARFALDLCAVACVGTLLSGSVLAPAGSPESARCLRAAGWWALGWAVAALAGYVLTLSSFIPMPVWNLLAEPGMLDFGTSLPQTQALLVVLVTTFGVAVATLVRGMPGWVPLALAAFGLLPPAYVGHAASAADHDIAVSALMAHLLGVSVWVGGLAAVLVHFRRSGDLRVVLPRFSTIALCCFAAVAFSGLVSAWVRLATLSDLWLSRYGLLLLAKVAALAALAWFGWSHRRRTVEGVADRGVRRTFVRLAAGEVTLMVAATALAVGLSRTPPPPGAEGAHDHPVLEYALAPFSPGALLTEVRLDPFVLLLLALPAAGYLAGVRRVPGWPVPRTISWHAGLALAAVALFGGVGGYARAMVSAQAAQHVVLAVVVPLLLCAGAPLTLAAQATGPASQYGPLGARAFGRRLTRPGFLTAAVPVLLLLLYGTAWLPWSLAGYAPHLVTVALCTGLGLLVAWAVLDVDPLPRPFPWAARVRLLAVAAAAYLALGTYLLVGPAVAAEWFSLAAPPGVPDPLADQRAAGAVFLLAPLAAFMFPAVRLALRRQVARARRTRVALHSASMGDLPVYDVVLLPPHDVNARAVHLSRQCADAAPAEFVLREDGLYPHISLYMANFTPAQLKEAVALLHDLSRRTPGMLLEGDSFAANEHGMVELFYRKTDAITQLQEEIVAALNPLREGLRHRDPVGRVLAEHRLTAPPVARANLDLYGYDEIGDLFRPHITLTRLQRPDDRLDQAILSAPSSFTAAYSTLALCVMGEHGTCTDIVETFTLDTAPVTPTA
;
A
#
# COMPACT_ATOMS: atom_id res chain seq x y z
N MET A 1 -27.52 21.74 6.68
CA MET A 1 -28.55 22.52 7.39
C MET A 1 -29.69 21.64 7.89
N PHE A 2 -30.57 21.10 7.05
CA PHE A 2 -31.69 20.24 7.52
C PHE A 2 -31.24 19.09 8.45
N ALA A 3 -30.26 18.28 8.02
CA ALA A 3 -29.71 17.20 8.84
C ALA A 3 -29.16 17.67 10.20
N VAL A 4 -28.52 18.85 10.23
CA VAL A 4 -27.98 19.45 11.47
C VAL A 4 -29.11 19.86 12.41
N GLY A 5 -30.18 20.45 11.88
CA GLY A 5 -31.37 20.78 12.68
C GLY A 5 -32.02 19.55 13.31
N VAL A 6 -32.15 18.46 12.55
CA VAL A 6 -32.61 17.16 13.08
C VAL A 6 -31.66 16.65 14.18
N GLY A 7 -30.35 16.72 13.96
CA GLY A 7 -29.36 16.34 14.96
C GLY A 7 -29.48 17.12 16.27
N VAL A 8 -29.67 18.44 16.21
CA VAL A 8 -29.87 19.27 17.42
C VAL A 8 -31.13 18.85 18.16
N LEU A 9 -32.24 18.60 17.46
CA LEU A 9 -33.48 18.13 18.09
C LEU A 9 -33.29 16.79 18.79
N VAL A 10 -32.59 15.85 18.15
CA VAL A 10 -32.27 14.54 18.74
C VAL A 10 -31.37 14.70 19.97
N LEU A 11 -30.33 15.54 19.89
CA LEU A 11 -29.44 15.80 21.02
C LEU A 11 -30.22 16.33 22.24
N VAL A 12 -31.09 17.32 22.03
CA VAL A 12 -31.93 17.90 23.09
C VAL A 12 -32.85 16.84 23.71
N ALA A 13 -33.51 16.02 22.89
CA ALA A 13 -34.38 14.95 23.35
C ALA A 13 -33.61 13.90 24.17
N VAL A 14 -32.43 13.48 23.70
CA VAL A 14 -31.60 12.46 24.36
C VAL A 14 -31.06 12.99 25.68
N LEU A 15 -30.58 14.24 25.73
CA LEU A 15 -30.06 14.82 26.96
C LEU A 15 -31.15 14.95 28.04
N ARG A 16 -32.37 15.33 27.65
CA ARG A 16 -33.52 15.37 28.58
C ARG A 16 -33.91 13.98 29.06
N PHE A 17 -33.95 12.99 28.16
CA PHE A 17 -34.32 11.62 28.51
C PHE A 17 -33.25 10.95 29.40
N GLY A 18 -31.99 11.02 28.99
CA GLY A 18 -30.84 10.39 29.66
C GLY A 18 -30.40 11.09 30.94
N GLY A 19 -30.91 12.29 31.24
CA GLY A 19 -30.49 13.06 32.42
C GLY A 19 -29.10 13.68 32.29
N GLY A 20 -28.62 13.90 31.06
CA GLY A 20 -27.30 14.48 30.80
C GLY A 20 -27.22 16.01 30.96
N ILE A 21 -28.32 16.64 31.41
CA ILE A 21 -28.45 18.08 31.69
C ILE A 21 -29.05 18.24 33.08
N GLY A 22 -28.49 19.18 33.84
CA GLY A 22 -28.90 19.50 35.20
C GLY A 22 -28.17 18.64 36.22
N THR A 23 -27.10 19.17 36.81
CA THR A 23 -26.67 18.69 38.12
C THR A 23 -27.82 18.92 39.09
N VAL A 24 -28.08 17.96 39.98
CA VAL A 24 -28.89 18.24 41.18
C VAL A 24 -28.21 19.44 41.85
N GLU A 25 -28.87 20.59 41.90
CA GLU A 25 -28.36 21.74 42.64
C GLU A 25 -28.25 21.32 44.11
N VAL A 26 -27.04 20.97 44.52
CA VAL A 26 -26.73 20.75 45.92
C VAL A 26 -26.67 22.14 46.54
N PHE A 27 -27.65 22.44 47.38
CA PHE A 27 -27.81 23.75 48.00
C PHE A 27 -26.50 24.19 48.67
N GLY A 28 -25.93 25.32 48.23
CA GLY A 28 -24.67 25.88 48.74
C GLY A 28 -23.42 25.63 47.89
N LEU A 29 -23.47 24.82 46.83
CA LEU A 29 -22.35 24.64 45.90
C LEU A 29 -22.52 25.50 44.63
N PRO A 30 -21.44 26.14 44.12
CA PRO A 30 -21.49 26.93 42.90
C PRO A 30 -21.74 26.04 41.67
N THR A 31 -22.42 26.59 40.66
CA THR A 31 -22.74 25.90 39.40
C THR A 31 -22.15 26.64 38.20
N ALA A 32 -21.83 25.89 37.14
CA ALA A 32 -21.31 26.45 35.88
C ALA A 32 -22.36 27.27 35.12
N GLY A 33 -23.65 27.07 35.44
CA GLY A 33 -24.78 27.76 34.84
C GLY A 33 -25.25 27.17 33.50
N PRO A 34 -26.42 27.62 33.01
CA PRO A 34 -27.11 27.01 31.86
C PRO A 34 -26.33 27.15 30.54
N VAL A 35 -25.48 28.16 30.41
CA VAL A 35 -24.63 28.35 29.22
C VAL A 35 -23.67 27.17 29.06
N THR A 36 -23.08 26.70 30.16
CA THR A 36 -22.14 25.57 30.13
C THR A 36 -22.88 24.25 29.97
N ASP A 37 -23.99 24.06 30.69
CA ASP A 37 -24.76 22.82 30.66
C ASP A 37 -25.32 22.49 29.26
N TRP A 38 -25.80 23.50 28.53
CA TRP A 38 -26.30 23.33 27.17
C TRP A 38 -25.20 23.55 26.12
N GLY A 39 -24.29 24.49 26.36
CA GLY A 39 -23.24 24.85 25.42
C GLY A 39 -22.24 23.72 25.23
N LEU A 40 -21.85 23.00 26.30
CA LEU A 40 -20.85 21.93 26.23
C LEU A 40 -21.27 20.78 25.29
N PRO A 41 -22.46 20.15 25.42
CA PRO A 41 -22.89 19.11 24.49
C PRO A 41 -23.10 19.64 23.05
N LEU A 42 -23.56 20.89 22.89
CA LEU A 42 -23.69 21.51 21.57
C LEU A 42 -22.32 21.75 20.91
N ALA A 43 -21.34 22.24 21.67
CA ALA A 43 -19.97 22.42 21.21
C ALA A 43 -19.33 21.08 20.85
N ARG A 44 -19.57 20.03 21.66
CA ARG A 44 -19.12 18.67 21.35
C ARG A 44 -19.73 18.14 20.05
N PHE A 45 -21.05 18.33 19.85
CA PHE A 45 -21.71 17.92 18.62
C PHE A 45 -21.18 18.68 17.40
N ALA A 46 -20.94 19.99 17.52
CA ALA A 46 -20.33 20.79 16.47
C ALA A 46 -18.90 20.33 16.16
N LEU A 47 -18.11 20.00 17.19
CA LEU A 47 -16.77 19.44 17.07
C LEU A 47 -16.79 18.13 16.28
N ASP A 48 -17.64 17.18 16.67
CA ASP A 48 -17.75 15.87 16.01
C ASP A 48 -18.21 16.02 14.54
N LEU A 49 -19.18 16.92 14.25
CA LEU A 49 -19.62 17.18 12.89
C LEU A 49 -18.52 17.78 12.00
N CYS A 50 -17.78 18.77 12.50
CA CYS A 50 -16.69 19.38 11.75
C CYS A 50 -15.56 18.39 11.51
N ALA A 51 -15.24 17.55 12.49
CA ALA A 51 -14.22 16.52 12.38
C ALA A 51 -14.58 15.46 11.33
N VAL A 52 -15.80 14.91 11.40
CA VAL A 52 -16.35 13.96 10.42
C VAL A 52 -16.35 14.56 9.02
N ALA A 53 -16.82 15.81 8.87
CA ALA A 53 -16.83 16.48 7.57
C ALA A 53 -15.42 16.75 7.03
N CYS A 54 -14.47 17.15 7.88
CA CYS A 54 -13.07 17.37 7.52
C CYS A 54 -12.42 16.07 7.00
N VAL A 55 -12.49 14.98 7.77
CA VAL A 55 -11.90 13.69 7.38
C VAL A 55 -12.54 13.15 6.10
N GLY A 56 -13.87 13.21 6.00
CA GLY A 56 -14.60 12.75 4.83
C GLY A 56 -14.33 13.52 3.54
N THR A 57 -14.20 14.85 3.63
CA THR A 57 -13.85 15.71 2.49
C THR A 57 -12.39 15.48 2.06
N LEU A 58 -11.46 15.31 3.00
CA LEU A 58 -10.07 14.94 2.72
C LEU A 58 -9.98 13.56 2.07
N LEU A 59 -10.68 12.55 2.58
CA LEU A 59 -10.74 11.21 1.97
C LEU A 59 -11.23 11.30 0.52
N SER A 60 -12.30 12.05 0.29
CA SER A 60 -12.89 12.19 -1.04
C SER A 60 -11.98 12.91 -2.02
N GLY A 61 -11.31 13.97 -1.58
CA GLY A 61 -10.36 14.73 -2.41
C GLY A 61 -9.03 14.01 -2.66
N SER A 62 -8.51 13.29 -1.66
CA SER A 62 -7.16 12.72 -1.67
C SER A 62 -7.09 11.26 -2.11
N VAL A 63 -8.16 10.48 -1.90
CA VAL A 63 -8.16 9.02 -2.10
C VAL A 63 -9.20 8.56 -3.11
N LEU A 64 -10.39 9.15 -3.12
CA LEU A 64 -11.49 8.68 -3.99
C LEU A 64 -11.48 9.32 -5.37
N ALA A 65 -11.24 10.64 -5.43
CA ALA A 65 -11.27 11.42 -6.66
C ALA A 65 -10.18 10.98 -7.65
N PRO A 66 -10.49 10.89 -8.96
CA PRO A 66 -9.48 10.67 -9.99
C PRO A 66 -8.39 11.74 -9.98
N ALA A 67 -7.17 11.35 -10.37
CA ALA A 67 -6.05 12.29 -10.48
C ALA A 67 -6.37 13.40 -11.50
N GLY A 68 -6.16 14.66 -11.11
CA GLY A 68 -6.47 15.83 -11.95
C GLY A 68 -7.92 16.31 -11.91
N SER A 69 -8.80 15.65 -11.14
CA SER A 69 -10.19 16.07 -10.98
C SER A 69 -10.32 17.46 -10.32
N PRO A 70 -11.11 18.40 -10.88
CA PRO A 70 -11.35 19.70 -10.27
C PRO A 70 -12.16 19.61 -8.97
N GLU A 71 -12.89 18.51 -8.76
CA GLU A 71 -13.56 18.16 -7.50
C GLU A 71 -12.53 17.92 -6.39
N SER A 72 -11.39 17.30 -6.68
CA SER A 72 -10.32 17.07 -5.70
C SER A 72 -9.85 18.38 -5.06
N ALA A 73 -9.53 19.39 -5.88
CA ALA A 73 -9.11 20.71 -5.40
C ALA A 73 -10.21 21.46 -4.64
N ARG A 74 -11.49 21.24 -4.98
CA ARG A 74 -12.63 21.78 -4.22
C ARG A 74 -12.77 21.11 -2.86
N CYS A 75 -12.63 19.80 -2.79
CA CYS A 75 -12.66 19.04 -1.54
C CYS A 75 -11.54 19.47 -0.59
N LEU A 76 -10.29 19.63 -1.07
CA LEU A 76 -9.16 20.07 -0.25
C LEU A 76 -9.39 21.48 0.33
N ARG A 77 -9.89 22.43 -0.47
CA ARG A 77 -10.24 23.77 0.04
C ARG A 77 -11.39 23.74 1.04
N ALA A 78 -12.41 22.93 0.79
CA ALA A 78 -13.53 22.76 1.72
C ALA A 78 -13.09 22.13 3.05
N ALA A 79 -12.16 21.17 3.00
CA ALA A 79 -11.58 20.56 4.19
C ALA A 79 -10.86 21.58 5.08
N GLY A 80 -10.16 22.56 4.51
CA GLY A 80 -9.55 23.66 5.28
C GLY A 80 -10.58 24.46 6.08
N TRP A 81 -11.75 24.74 5.51
CA TRP A 81 -12.84 25.41 6.22
C TRP A 81 -13.46 24.54 7.31
N TRP A 82 -13.63 23.23 7.06
CA TRP A 82 -14.08 22.30 8.09
C TRP A 82 -13.08 22.19 9.24
N ALA A 83 -11.77 22.22 8.95
CA ALA A 83 -10.72 22.23 9.97
C ALA A 83 -10.76 23.51 10.80
N LEU A 84 -11.02 24.68 10.20
CA LEU A 84 -11.22 25.93 10.95
C LEU A 84 -12.49 25.88 11.84
N GLY A 85 -13.59 25.36 11.32
CA GLY A 85 -14.81 25.15 12.12
C GLY A 85 -14.57 24.19 13.29
N TRP A 86 -13.77 23.14 13.04
CA TRP A 86 -13.35 22.19 14.07
C TRP A 86 -12.48 22.86 15.13
N ALA A 87 -11.51 23.70 14.74
CA ALA A 87 -10.68 24.49 15.65
C ALA A 87 -11.52 25.41 16.55
N VAL A 88 -12.50 26.11 15.97
CA VAL A 88 -13.42 26.98 16.74
C VAL A 88 -14.26 26.18 17.73
N ALA A 89 -14.79 25.02 17.32
CA ALA A 89 -15.54 24.14 18.20
C ALA A 89 -14.67 23.56 19.33
N ALA A 90 -13.40 23.25 19.06
CA ALA A 90 -12.44 22.80 20.06
C ALA A 90 -12.13 23.90 21.09
N LEU A 91 -11.97 25.15 20.64
CA LEU A 91 -11.75 26.30 21.52
C LEU A 91 -12.99 26.58 22.40
N ALA A 92 -14.19 26.52 21.83
CA ALA A 92 -15.42 26.62 22.61
C ALA A 92 -15.52 25.47 23.63
N GLY A 93 -15.22 24.25 23.20
CA GLY A 93 -15.16 23.08 24.07
C GLY A 93 -14.16 23.24 25.22
N TYR A 94 -13.01 23.87 24.98
CA TYR A 94 -11.98 24.11 26.00
C TYR A 94 -12.53 24.99 27.12
N VAL A 95 -13.10 26.15 26.77
CA VAL A 95 -13.68 27.10 27.73
C VAL A 95 -14.85 26.47 28.50
N LEU A 96 -15.73 25.76 27.80
CA LEU A 96 -16.90 25.13 28.41
C LEU A 96 -16.52 23.94 29.30
N THR A 97 -15.46 23.20 28.96
CA THR A 97 -14.94 22.12 29.81
C THR A 97 -14.36 22.68 31.09
N LEU A 98 -13.60 23.78 31.01
CA LEU A 98 -13.06 24.45 32.20
C LEU A 98 -14.17 24.98 33.10
N SER A 99 -15.18 25.65 32.53
CA SER A 99 -16.34 26.15 33.27
C SER A 99 -17.13 25.01 33.95
N SER A 100 -17.16 23.82 33.34
CA SER A 100 -17.78 22.64 33.95
C SER A 100 -16.92 22.01 35.05
N PHE A 101 -15.59 22.10 34.96
CA PHE A 101 -14.66 21.50 35.91
C PHE A 101 -14.43 22.37 37.15
N ILE A 102 -14.25 23.68 36.94
CA ILE A 102 -14.25 24.71 37.97
C ILE A 102 -15.67 25.29 37.91
N PRO A 103 -16.64 24.87 38.75
CA PRO A 103 -18.06 25.15 38.59
C PRO A 103 -18.37 26.65 38.65
N MET A 104 -18.08 27.34 37.55
CA MET A 104 -17.97 28.80 37.47
C MET A 104 -18.53 29.24 36.11
N PRO A 105 -19.36 30.29 36.07
CA PRO A 105 -19.88 30.82 34.82
C PRO A 105 -18.76 31.25 33.85
N VAL A 106 -18.97 31.00 32.56
CA VAL A 106 -17.99 31.27 31.48
C VAL A 106 -17.46 32.71 31.51
N TRP A 107 -18.32 33.70 31.79
CA TRP A 107 -17.91 35.10 31.80
C TRP A 107 -16.93 35.43 32.93
N ASN A 108 -17.07 34.78 34.09
CA ASN A 108 -16.17 34.94 35.22
C ASN A 108 -14.84 34.22 34.96
N LEU A 109 -14.92 33.02 34.35
CA LEU A 109 -13.73 32.27 33.94
C LEU A 109 -12.86 33.08 32.95
N LEU A 110 -13.48 33.73 31.96
CA LEU A 110 -12.78 34.54 30.96
C LEU A 110 -12.21 35.84 31.53
N ALA A 111 -12.77 36.33 32.64
CA ALA A 111 -12.26 37.51 33.35
C ALA A 111 -11.02 37.22 34.20
N GLU A 112 -10.71 35.94 34.45
CA GLU A 112 -9.61 35.49 35.31
C GLU A 112 -8.55 34.71 34.50
N PRO A 113 -7.51 35.36 33.95
CA PRO A 113 -6.52 34.71 33.09
C PRO A 113 -5.80 33.52 33.74
N GLY A 114 -5.62 33.53 35.07
CA GLY A 114 -5.00 32.41 35.80
C GLY A 114 -5.81 31.11 35.74
N MET A 115 -7.14 31.20 35.59
CA MET A 115 -8.01 30.03 35.45
C MET A 115 -7.95 29.42 34.04
N LEU A 116 -7.64 30.25 33.03
CA LEU A 116 -7.37 29.76 31.69
C LEU A 116 -6.03 29.01 31.63
N ASP A 117 -5.01 29.52 32.33
CA ASP A 117 -3.71 28.83 32.41
C ASP A 117 -3.82 27.48 33.13
N PHE A 118 -4.64 27.39 34.18
CA PHE A 118 -4.94 26.12 34.85
C PHE A 118 -5.49 25.06 33.86
N GLY A 119 -6.23 25.47 32.83
CA GLY A 119 -6.72 24.54 31.82
C GLY A 119 -5.64 23.88 30.98
N THR A 120 -4.39 24.33 31.03
CA THR A 120 -3.27 23.62 30.41
C THR A 120 -2.80 22.41 31.24
N SER A 121 -3.23 22.30 32.50
CA SER A 121 -2.90 21.19 33.41
C SER A 121 -3.91 20.05 33.40
N LEU A 122 -5.14 20.32 32.93
CA LEU A 122 -6.20 19.31 32.85
C LEU A 122 -6.06 18.46 31.58
N PRO A 123 -6.03 17.13 31.69
CA PRO A 123 -5.87 16.25 30.52
C PRO A 123 -6.93 16.46 29.42
N GLN A 124 -8.20 16.68 29.80
CA GLN A 124 -9.31 16.82 28.82
C GLN A 124 -9.14 18.06 27.95
N THR A 125 -8.68 19.17 28.53
CA THR A 125 -8.47 20.43 27.83
C THR A 125 -7.14 20.45 27.09
N GLN A 126 -6.09 19.77 27.59
CA GLN A 126 -4.88 19.48 26.82
C GLN A 126 -5.20 18.72 25.52
N ALA A 127 -6.07 17.71 25.58
CA ALA A 127 -6.52 16.99 24.40
C ALA A 127 -7.16 17.94 23.36
N LEU A 128 -8.00 18.88 23.80
CA LEU A 128 -8.61 19.90 22.93
C LEU A 128 -7.59 20.90 22.35
N LEU A 129 -6.54 21.25 23.10
CA LEU A 129 -5.42 22.05 22.57
C LEU A 129 -4.65 21.28 21.49
N VAL A 130 -4.44 19.97 21.65
CA VAL A 130 -3.86 19.13 20.58
C VAL A 130 -4.78 19.12 19.35
N VAL A 131 -6.10 19.02 19.53
CA VAL A 131 -7.07 19.17 18.42
C VAL A 131 -6.93 20.54 17.74
N LEU A 132 -6.80 21.62 18.51
CA LEU A 132 -6.63 22.97 17.97
C LEU A 132 -5.37 23.09 17.10
N VAL A 133 -4.22 22.62 17.59
CA VAL A 133 -2.95 22.66 16.86
C VAL A 133 -3.01 21.79 15.60
N THR A 134 -3.55 20.58 15.72
CA THR A 134 -3.63 19.63 14.61
C THR A 134 -4.58 20.13 13.51
N THR A 135 -5.75 20.67 13.86
CA THR A 135 -6.70 21.25 12.91
C THR A 135 -6.16 22.50 12.22
N PHE A 136 -5.43 23.35 12.94
CA PHE A 136 -4.67 24.44 12.32
C PHE A 136 -3.63 23.90 11.31
N GLY A 137 -2.89 22.86 11.68
CA GLY A 137 -1.97 22.16 10.78
C GLY A 137 -2.65 21.59 9.53
N VAL A 138 -3.85 21.03 9.66
CA VAL A 138 -4.68 20.58 8.53
C VAL A 138 -5.07 21.75 7.63
N ALA A 139 -5.57 22.85 8.21
CA ALA A 139 -5.94 24.03 7.45
C ALA A 139 -4.76 24.57 6.64
N VAL A 140 -3.59 24.74 7.27
CA VAL A 140 -2.35 25.15 6.59
C VAL A 140 -1.94 24.15 5.51
N ALA A 141 -1.95 22.85 5.82
CA ALA A 141 -1.59 21.78 4.87
C ALA A 141 -2.45 21.81 3.59
N THR A 142 -3.74 22.16 3.69
CA THR A 142 -4.62 22.29 2.52
C THR A 142 -4.28 23.49 1.62
N LEU A 143 -3.52 24.47 2.11
CA LEU A 143 -3.07 25.65 1.36
C LEU A 143 -1.71 25.44 0.67
N VAL A 144 -0.89 24.49 1.17
CA VAL A 144 0.46 24.25 0.65
C VAL A 144 0.41 23.53 -0.71
N ARG A 145 0.81 24.24 -1.77
CA ARG A 145 0.88 23.69 -3.12
C ARG A 145 1.81 22.47 -3.19
N GLY A 146 1.35 21.39 -3.80
CA GLY A 146 2.14 20.16 -3.97
C GLY A 146 2.26 19.30 -2.71
N MET A 147 1.59 19.66 -1.61
CA MET A 147 1.48 18.78 -0.46
C MET A 147 0.64 17.53 -0.83
N PRO A 148 1.12 16.31 -0.56
CA PRO A 148 0.33 15.11 -0.81
C PRO A 148 -0.95 15.12 0.03
N GLY A 149 -2.11 14.90 -0.59
CA GLY A 149 -3.40 14.97 0.10
C GLY A 149 -3.59 13.95 1.24
N TRP A 150 -2.75 12.92 1.33
CA TRP A 150 -2.75 12.00 2.47
C TRP A 150 -2.18 12.63 3.74
N VAL A 151 -1.32 13.66 3.64
CA VAL A 151 -0.73 14.36 4.79
C VAL A 151 -1.80 15.06 5.63
N PRO A 152 -2.63 15.98 5.08
CA PRO A 152 -3.72 16.57 5.85
C PRO A 152 -4.75 15.53 6.30
N LEU A 153 -4.97 14.45 5.53
CA LEU A 153 -5.85 13.35 5.94
C LEU A 153 -5.32 12.62 7.19
N ALA A 154 -4.02 12.31 7.24
CA ALA A 154 -3.39 11.69 8.39
C ALA A 154 -3.40 12.61 9.62
N LEU A 155 -3.13 13.91 9.44
CA LEU A 155 -3.24 14.90 10.50
C LEU A 155 -4.66 15.03 11.04
N ALA A 156 -5.67 15.04 10.16
CA ALA A 156 -7.08 15.09 10.56
C ALA A 156 -7.51 13.80 11.28
N ALA A 157 -7.05 12.63 10.82
CA ALA A 157 -7.29 11.36 11.49
C ALA A 157 -6.66 11.34 12.89
N PHE A 158 -5.44 11.87 13.04
CA PHE A 158 -4.80 12.02 14.34
C PHE A 158 -5.59 12.97 15.26
N GLY A 159 -6.06 14.11 14.76
CA GLY A 159 -6.85 15.08 15.54
C GLY A 159 -8.14 14.51 16.15
N LEU A 160 -8.67 13.39 15.65
CA LEU A 160 -9.85 12.72 16.23
C LEU A 160 -9.55 12.00 17.55
N LEU A 161 -8.30 11.57 17.76
CA LEU A 161 -7.95 10.57 18.76
C LEU A 161 -7.71 11.15 20.17
N PRO A 162 -7.09 12.34 20.36
CA PRO A 162 -6.78 12.85 21.71
C PRO A 162 -8.00 12.96 22.64
N PRO A 163 -9.16 13.52 22.21
CA PRO A 163 -10.32 13.59 23.12
C PRO A 163 -10.92 12.22 23.46
N ALA A 164 -10.70 11.22 22.61
CA ALA A 164 -11.15 9.85 22.85
C ALA A 164 -10.28 9.14 23.89
N TYR A 165 -8.97 9.43 23.88
CA TYR A 165 -7.99 8.88 24.81
C TYR A 165 -8.22 9.33 26.25
N VAL A 166 -8.63 10.59 26.45
CA VAL A 166 -8.73 11.22 27.78
C VAL A 166 -10.16 11.23 28.35
N GLY A 167 -11.16 10.76 27.58
CA GLY A 167 -12.57 10.78 27.99
C GLY A 167 -12.95 9.68 28.99
N HIS A 168 -14.16 9.77 29.59
CA HIS A 168 -14.73 8.77 30.52
C HIS A 168 -14.89 7.34 29.97
N ALA A 169 -14.49 7.07 28.73
CA ALA A 169 -14.22 5.70 28.29
C ALA A 169 -13.02 5.06 28.99
N ALA A 170 -12.20 5.88 29.65
CA ALA A 170 -11.05 5.51 30.45
C ALA A 170 -11.37 4.75 31.75
N SER A 171 -12.61 4.77 32.24
CA SER A 171 -13.01 4.11 33.50
C SER A 171 -13.54 2.68 33.30
N ALA A 172 -13.27 2.06 32.14
CA ALA A 172 -13.65 0.69 31.84
C ALA A 172 -12.69 -0.33 32.48
N ALA A 173 -13.17 -1.57 32.69
CA ALA A 173 -12.39 -2.66 33.29
C ALA A 173 -11.06 -2.98 32.58
N ASP A 174 -11.00 -2.79 31.26
CA ASP A 174 -9.75 -2.84 30.48
C ASP A 174 -9.66 -1.54 29.65
N HIS A 175 -8.87 -0.60 30.14
CA HIS A 175 -8.74 0.75 29.58
C HIS A 175 -8.25 0.70 28.12
N ASP A 176 -7.26 -0.14 27.82
CA ASP A 176 -6.65 -0.27 26.50
C ASP A 176 -7.71 -0.69 25.46
N ILE A 177 -8.48 -1.73 25.77
CA ILE A 177 -9.52 -2.25 24.86
C ILE A 177 -10.62 -1.22 24.62
N ALA A 178 -11.06 -0.52 25.67
CA ALA A 178 -12.10 0.51 25.56
C ALA A 178 -11.65 1.69 24.71
N VAL A 179 -10.42 2.18 24.92
CA VAL A 179 -9.82 3.25 24.13
C VAL A 179 -9.65 2.82 22.67
N SER A 180 -9.11 1.62 22.42
CA SER A 180 -8.96 1.08 21.06
C SER A 180 -10.29 0.93 20.33
N ALA A 181 -11.31 0.37 20.98
CA ALA A 181 -12.64 0.25 20.40
C ALA A 181 -13.19 1.64 20.02
N LEU A 182 -13.02 2.64 20.88
CA LEU A 182 -13.47 4.01 20.58
C LEU A 182 -12.67 4.64 19.43
N MET A 183 -11.36 4.45 19.38
CA MET A 183 -10.51 4.93 18.27
C MET A 183 -10.96 4.31 16.93
N ALA A 184 -11.19 2.99 16.90
CA ALA A 184 -11.72 2.27 15.75
C ALA A 184 -13.08 2.83 15.31
N HIS A 185 -13.97 3.07 16.28
CA HIS A 185 -15.31 3.60 16.05
C HIS A 185 -15.26 5.00 15.44
N LEU A 186 -14.49 5.92 16.02
CA LEU A 186 -14.40 7.31 15.56
C LEU A 186 -13.79 7.44 14.17
N LEU A 187 -12.72 6.68 13.87
CA LEU A 187 -12.14 6.65 12.53
C LEU A 187 -13.14 6.07 11.53
N GLY A 188 -13.82 4.96 11.87
CA GLY A 188 -14.83 4.33 11.04
C GLY A 188 -16.00 5.27 10.72
N VAL A 189 -16.59 5.90 11.74
CA VAL A 189 -17.69 6.87 11.57
C VAL A 189 -17.24 8.08 10.75
N SER A 190 -16.05 8.61 10.99
CA SER A 190 -15.54 9.80 10.28
C SER A 190 -15.33 9.55 8.79
N VAL A 191 -14.75 8.39 8.45
CA VAL A 191 -14.56 7.96 7.06
C VAL A 191 -15.90 7.67 6.38
N TRP A 192 -16.84 7.02 7.09
CA TRP A 192 -18.14 6.63 6.54
C TRP A 192 -19.10 7.80 6.38
N VAL A 193 -19.45 8.47 7.47
CA VAL A 193 -20.44 9.56 7.48
C VAL A 193 -19.90 10.75 6.69
N GLY A 194 -18.65 11.13 6.96
CA GLY A 194 -18.00 12.22 6.26
C GLY A 194 -17.80 11.94 4.78
N GLY A 195 -17.39 10.72 4.43
CA GLY A 195 -17.21 10.32 3.04
C GLY A 195 -18.51 10.38 2.25
N LEU A 196 -19.62 9.89 2.81
CA LEU A 196 -20.92 9.94 2.14
C LEU A 196 -21.39 11.38 1.96
N ALA A 197 -21.24 12.22 3.00
CA ALA A 197 -21.57 13.63 2.94
C ALA A 197 -20.73 14.35 1.87
N ALA A 198 -19.44 14.06 1.78
CA ALA A 198 -18.55 14.64 0.78
C ALA A 198 -18.90 14.18 -0.66
N VAL A 199 -19.19 12.89 -0.86
CA VAL A 199 -19.68 12.37 -2.15
C VAL A 199 -20.99 13.06 -2.56
N LEU A 200 -21.92 13.20 -1.62
CA LEU A 200 -23.20 13.87 -1.85
C LEU A 200 -23.03 15.36 -2.17
N VAL A 201 -22.13 16.08 -1.50
CA VAL A 201 -21.96 17.53 -1.69
C VAL A 201 -21.16 17.84 -2.95
N HIS A 202 -20.03 17.17 -3.15
CA HIS A 202 -19.06 17.53 -4.18
C HIS A 202 -19.24 16.75 -5.49
N PHE A 203 -19.70 15.49 -5.43
CA PHE A 203 -19.72 14.60 -6.59
C PHE A 203 -21.11 14.33 -7.17
N ARG A 204 -22.21 14.68 -6.47
CA ARG A 204 -23.59 14.45 -6.96
C ARG A 204 -23.89 15.01 -8.35
N ARG A 205 -23.17 16.06 -8.77
CA ARG A 205 -23.30 16.69 -10.10
C ARG A 205 -22.08 16.42 -11.01
N SER A 206 -21.02 15.82 -10.50
CA SER A 206 -19.77 15.53 -11.24
C SER A 206 -19.83 14.25 -12.09
N GLY A 207 -19.18 14.26 -13.26
CA GLY A 207 -18.96 13.06 -14.08
C GLY A 207 -18.18 11.96 -13.34
N ASP A 208 -17.35 12.35 -12.36
CA ASP A 208 -16.51 11.45 -11.57
C ASP A 208 -17.30 10.55 -10.61
N LEU A 209 -18.60 10.82 -10.41
CA LEU A 209 -19.46 10.02 -9.53
C LEU A 209 -19.45 8.53 -9.89
N ARG A 210 -19.35 8.19 -11.18
CA ARG A 210 -19.29 6.81 -11.68
C ARG A 210 -18.07 6.05 -11.17
N VAL A 211 -16.99 6.77 -10.86
CA VAL A 211 -15.72 6.22 -10.36
C VAL A 211 -15.67 6.27 -8.83
N VAL A 212 -16.11 7.39 -8.25
CA VAL A 212 -16.04 7.65 -6.81
C VAL A 212 -17.02 6.79 -6.02
N LEU A 213 -18.27 6.63 -6.51
CA LEU A 213 -19.33 5.94 -5.77
C LEU A 213 -19.03 4.45 -5.51
N PRO A 214 -18.58 3.64 -6.48
CA PRO A 214 -18.24 2.23 -6.22
C PRO A 214 -17.06 2.07 -5.25
N ARG A 215 -16.04 2.94 -5.35
CA ARG A 215 -14.89 2.96 -4.44
C ARG A 215 -15.32 3.27 -3.01
N PHE A 216 -16.12 4.32 -2.86
CA PHE A 216 -16.66 4.72 -1.57
C PHE A 216 -17.57 3.62 -0.97
N SER A 217 -18.42 2.99 -1.77
CA SER A 217 -19.30 1.89 -1.31
C SER A 217 -18.52 0.74 -0.66
N THR A 218 -17.34 0.39 -1.19
CA THR A 218 -16.46 -0.63 -0.59
C THR A 218 -15.89 -0.17 0.74
N ILE A 219 -15.37 1.07 0.80
CA ILE A 219 -14.83 1.66 2.05
C ILE A 219 -15.93 1.77 3.11
N ALA A 220 -17.12 2.24 2.73
CA ALA A 220 -18.27 2.38 3.61
C ALA A 220 -18.69 1.04 4.25
N LEU A 221 -18.61 -0.07 3.51
CA LEU A 221 -18.89 -1.41 4.08
C LEU A 221 -17.85 -1.81 5.13
N CYS A 222 -16.56 -1.56 4.88
CA CYS A 222 -15.50 -1.81 5.86
C CYS A 222 -15.70 -0.95 7.11
N CYS A 223 -16.04 0.33 6.94
CA CYS A 223 -16.34 1.22 8.05
C CYS A 223 -17.59 0.79 8.82
N PHE A 224 -18.66 0.36 8.14
CA PHE A 224 -19.86 -0.18 8.78
C PHE A 224 -19.49 -1.38 9.67
N ALA A 225 -18.72 -2.33 9.15
CA ALA A 225 -18.27 -3.50 9.92
C ALA A 225 -17.41 -3.09 11.12
N ALA A 226 -16.47 -2.16 10.95
CA ALA A 226 -15.63 -1.63 12.02
C ALA A 226 -16.44 -0.92 13.12
N VAL A 227 -17.42 -0.10 12.73
CA VAL A 227 -18.31 0.64 13.65
C VAL A 227 -19.24 -0.31 14.40
N ALA A 228 -19.79 -1.31 13.72
CA ALA A 228 -20.63 -2.35 14.33
C ALA A 228 -19.83 -3.18 15.35
N PHE A 229 -18.64 -3.66 14.96
CA PHE A 229 -17.78 -4.46 15.82
C PHE A 229 -17.28 -3.68 17.04
N SER A 230 -16.73 -2.48 16.83
CA SER A 230 -16.30 -1.60 17.95
C SER A 230 -17.46 -1.21 18.86
N GLY A 231 -18.65 -1.00 18.31
CA GLY A 231 -19.86 -0.72 19.08
C GLY A 231 -20.30 -1.90 19.95
N LEU A 232 -20.20 -3.12 19.43
CA LEU A 232 -20.48 -4.36 20.17
C LEU A 232 -19.50 -4.53 21.34
N VAL A 233 -18.20 -4.35 21.09
CA VAL A 233 -17.18 -4.41 22.14
C VAL A 233 -17.41 -3.33 23.19
N SER A 234 -17.73 -2.09 22.76
CA SER A 234 -18.02 -0.99 23.68
C SER A 234 -19.27 -1.24 24.54
N ALA A 235 -20.28 -1.92 23.98
CA ALA A 235 -21.47 -2.32 24.73
C ALA A 235 -21.15 -3.42 25.75
N TRP A 236 -20.37 -4.42 25.34
CA TRP A 236 -19.92 -5.52 26.19
C TRP A 236 -19.16 -5.03 27.43
N VAL A 237 -18.27 -4.04 27.25
CA VAL A 237 -17.43 -3.51 28.34
C VAL A 237 -18.21 -2.60 29.31
N ARG A 238 -19.39 -2.11 28.92
CA ARG A 238 -20.16 -1.11 29.70
C ARG A 238 -21.46 -1.63 30.32
N LEU A 239 -21.89 -2.84 29.95
CA LEU A 239 -23.09 -3.47 30.51
C LEU A 239 -22.66 -4.62 31.41
N ALA A 240 -22.97 -4.52 32.70
CA ALA A 240 -22.70 -5.58 33.66
C ALA A 240 -23.68 -6.75 33.49
N THR A 241 -24.96 -6.46 33.21
CA THR A 241 -25.99 -7.48 32.98
C THR A 241 -26.82 -7.20 31.72
N LEU A 242 -27.35 -8.25 31.10
CA LEU A 242 -28.25 -8.10 29.93
C LEU A 242 -29.54 -7.35 30.28
N SER A 243 -30.03 -7.47 31.51
CA SER A 243 -31.23 -6.76 31.99
C SER A 243 -31.09 -5.24 31.96
N ASP A 244 -29.87 -4.71 32.08
CA ASP A 244 -29.60 -3.28 32.01
C ASP A 244 -29.95 -2.69 30.65
N LEU A 245 -30.06 -3.52 29.61
CA LEU A 245 -30.37 -3.08 28.26
C LEU A 245 -31.79 -2.49 28.12
N TRP A 246 -32.77 -3.00 28.86
CA TRP A 246 -34.15 -2.49 28.83
C TRP A 246 -34.59 -1.83 30.13
N LEU A 247 -33.92 -2.09 31.26
CA LEU A 247 -34.25 -1.47 32.55
C LEU A 247 -33.56 -0.12 32.76
N SER A 248 -32.40 0.11 32.14
CA SER A 248 -31.66 1.37 32.29
C SER A 248 -31.94 2.34 31.13
N ARG A 249 -31.92 3.65 31.43
CA ARG A 249 -32.02 4.71 30.40
C ARG A 249 -30.86 4.63 29.40
N TYR A 250 -29.67 4.30 29.89
CA TYR A 250 -28.49 4.07 29.07
C TYR A 250 -28.72 2.93 28.06
N GLY A 251 -29.27 1.79 28.52
CA GLY A 251 -29.61 0.64 27.70
C GLY A 251 -30.64 0.96 26.60
N LEU A 252 -31.69 1.73 26.91
CA LEU A 252 -32.69 2.14 25.93
C LEU A 252 -32.10 3.05 24.83
N LEU A 253 -31.22 3.97 25.20
CA LEU A 253 -30.50 4.81 24.23
C LEU A 253 -29.52 3.99 23.39
N LEU A 254 -28.89 2.96 23.97
CA LEU A 254 -28.07 2.00 23.23
C LEU A 254 -28.90 1.19 22.24
N LEU A 255 -30.11 0.72 22.61
CA LEU A 255 -31.05 0.07 21.69
C LEU A 255 -31.46 1.00 20.55
N ALA A 256 -31.70 2.28 20.81
CA ALA A 256 -31.95 3.28 19.77
C ALA A 256 -30.75 3.39 18.79
N LYS A 257 -29.51 3.32 19.30
CA LYS A 257 -28.30 3.30 18.46
C LYS A 257 -28.20 2.03 17.61
N VAL A 258 -28.56 0.87 18.17
CA VAL A 258 -28.64 -0.41 17.41
C VAL A 258 -29.70 -0.33 16.30
N ALA A 259 -30.88 0.21 16.59
CA ALA A 259 -31.94 0.42 15.61
C ALA A 259 -31.50 1.37 14.49
N ALA A 260 -30.82 2.47 14.81
CA ALA A 260 -30.24 3.38 13.83
C ALA A 260 -29.20 2.67 12.93
N LEU A 261 -28.33 1.85 13.51
CA LEU A 261 -27.34 1.07 12.75
C LEU A 261 -28.02 0.06 11.80
N ALA A 262 -29.08 -0.62 12.23
CA ALA A 262 -29.85 -1.54 11.38
C ALA A 262 -30.53 -0.80 10.21
N ALA A 263 -31.10 0.38 10.45
CA ALA A 263 -31.65 1.23 9.41
C ALA A 263 -30.56 1.69 8.41
N LEU A 264 -29.37 2.05 8.89
CA LEU A 264 -28.23 2.37 8.01
C LEU A 264 -27.74 1.18 7.19
N ALA A 265 -27.77 -0.04 7.75
CA ALA A 265 -27.48 -1.26 6.99
C ALA A 265 -28.46 -1.45 5.81
N TRP A 266 -29.74 -1.14 6.04
CA TRP A 266 -30.76 -1.15 4.98
C TRP A 266 -30.51 -0.08 3.91
N PHE A 267 -30.11 1.15 4.29
CA PHE A 267 -29.67 2.17 3.34
C PHE A 267 -28.48 1.69 2.49
N GLY A 268 -27.45 1.12 3.12
CA GLY A 268 -26.27 0.60 2.43
C GLY A 268 -26.59 -0.53 1.45
N TRP A 269 -27.46 -1.47 1.84
CA TRP A 269 -27.98 -2.51 0.95
C TRP A 269 -28.77 -1.92 -0.24
N SER A 270 -29.63 -0.93 0.04
CA SER A 270 -30.41 -0.23 -0.98
C SER A 270 -29.51 0.53 -1.97
N HIS A 271 -28.44 1.17 -1.48
CA HIS A 271 -27.46 1.86 -2.31
C HIS A 271 -26.75 0.89 -3.26
N ARG A 272 -26.31 -0.27 -2.77
CA ARG A 272 -25.62 -1.28 -3.58
C ARG A 272 -26.51 -1.80 -4.71
N ARG A 273 -27.73 -2.22 -4.40
CA ARG A 273 -28.68 -2.77 -5.40
C ARG A 273 -29.25 -1.73 -6.37
N ARG A 274 -29.51 -0.50 -5.91
CA ARG A 274 -30.30 0.48 -6.70
C ARG A 274 -29.50 1.62 -7.29
N THR A 275 -28.31 1.92 -6.75
CA THR A 275 -27.55 3.13 -7.13
C THR A 275 -26.15 2.84 -7.65
N VAL A 276 -25.48 1.81 -7.14
CA VAL A 276 -24.13 1.44 -7.60
C VAL A 276 -24.18 0.69 -8.92
N GLU A 277 -25.12 -0.26 -9.06
CA GLU A 277 -25.30 -1.06 -10.30
C GLU A 277 -25.77 -0.22 -11.50
N GLY A 278 -26.52 0.86 -11.27
CA GLY A 278 -27.08 1.73 -12.33
C GLY A 278 -26.47 3.13 -12.40
N VAL A 279 -25.26 3.35 -11.86
CA VAL A 279 -24.67 4.71 -11.71
C VAL A 279 -24.47 5.47 -13.04
N ALA A 280 -24.59 4.78 -14.19
CA ALA A 280 -24.53 5.39 -15.51
C ALA A 280 -25.81 6.19 -15.86
N ASP A 281 -26.96 5.88 -15.27
CA ASP A 281 -28.27 6.39 -15.68
C ASP A 281 -28.67 7.69 -14.96
N ARG A 282 -29.23 8.65 -15.71
CA ARG A 282 -29.68 9.94 -15.14
C ARG A 282 -30.76 9.78 -14.08
N GLY A 283 -31.68 8.82 -14.23
CA GLY A 283 -32.75 8.53 -13.27
C GLY A 283 -32.22 8.00 -11.93
N VAL A 284 -31.16 7.19 -11.96
CA VAL A 284 -30.53 6.59 -10.79
C VAL A 284 -29.83 7.65 -9.92
N ARG A 285 -29.35 8.74 -10.53
CA ARG A 285 -28.70 9.85 -9.82
C ARG A 285 -29.64 10.58 -8.85
N ARG A 286 -30.92 10.76 -9.22
CA ARG A 286 -31.94 11.37 -8.33
C ARG A 286 -32.24 10.45 -7.14
N THR A 287 -32.36 9.16 -7.40
CA THR A 287 -32.52 8.13 -6.36
C THR A 287 -31.34 8.13 -5.39
N PHE A 288 -30.11 8.20 -5.91
CA PHE A 288 -28.90 8.35 -5.09
C PHE A 288 -28.97 9.56 -4.16
N VAL A 289 -29.25 10.75 -4.69
CA VAL A 289 -29.32 11.98 -3.87
C VAL A 289 -30.38 11.87 -2.77
N ARG A 290 -31.55 11.30 -3.08
CA ARG A 290 -32.63 11.14 -2.08
C ARG A 290 -32.24 10.15 -0.98
N LEU A 291 -31.70 8.99 -1.34
CA LEU A 291 -31.27 7.97 -0.38
C LEU A 291 -30.09 8.47 0.46
N ALA A 292 -29.06 9.05 -0.16
CA ALA A 292 -27.90 9.57 0.53
C ALA A 292 -28.25 10.75 1.45
N ALA A 293 -29.19 11.61 1.07
CA ALA A 293 -29.65 12.68 1.96
C ALA A 293 -30.40 12.14 3.20
N GLY A 294 -31.22 11.11 3.02
CA GLY A 294 -31.88 10.40 4.13
C GLY A 294 -30.88 9.70 5.04
N GLU A 295 -29.92 8.99 4.46
CA GLU A 295 -28.85 8.29 5.18
C GLU A 295 -27.98 9.28 5.97
N VAL A 296 -27.49 10.36 5.36
CA VAL A 296 -26.71 11.41 6.06
C VAL A 296 -27.53 12.05 7.19
N THR A 297 -28.83 12.26 7.00
CA THR A 297 -29.70 12.80 8.07
C THR A 297 -29.78 11.84 9.25
N LEU A 298 -29.96 10.54 8.99
CA LEU A 298 -29.97 9.51 10.02
C LEU A 298 -28.61 9.38 10.71
N MET A 299 -27.50 9.47 9.97
CA MET A 299 -26.15 9.45 10.53
C MET A 299 -25.90 10.64 11.46
N VAL A 300 -26.29 11.86 11.05
CA VAL A 300 -26.17 13.06 11.89
C VAL A 300 -27.02 12.94 13.16
N ALA A 301 -28.23 12.38 13.06
CA ALA A 301 -29.06 12.05 14.21
C ALA A 301 -28.41 11.01 15.13
N ALA A 302 -27.77 9.97 14.55
CA ALA A 302 -27.05 8.95 15.33
C ALA A 302 -25.80 9.52 16.02
N THR A 303 -25.09 10.47 15.40
CA THR A 303 -23.98 11.20 16.04
C THR A 303 -24.49 12.04 17.21
N ALA A 304 -25.61 12.76 17.05
CA ALA A 304 -26.25 13.51 18.13
C ALA A 304 -26.69 12.60 19.29
N LEU A 305 -27.30 11.46 18.98
CA LEU A 305 -27.64 10.42 19.94
C LEU A 305 -26.40 9.93 20.71
N ALA A 306 -25.27 9.71 20.02
CA ALA A 306 -24.03 9.28 20.65
C ALA A 306 -23.43 10.35 21.59
N VAL A 307 -23.51 11.63 21.22
CA VAL A 307 -23.08 12.75 22.09
C VAL A 307 -23.96 12.85 23.34
N GLY A 308 -25.28 12.64 23.21
CA GLY A 308 -26.16 12.60 24.38
C GLY A 308 -25.93 11.37 25.26
N LEU A 309 -25.70 10.21 24.63
CA LEU A 309 -25.40 8.95 25.33
C LEU A 309 -24.09 9.04 26.13
N SER A 310 -23.07 9.74 25.65
CA SER A 310 -21.79 9.89 26.36
C SER A 310 -21.89 10.73 27.65
N ARG A 311 -23.00 11.46 27.83
CA ARG A 311 -23.34 12.19 29.07
C ARG A 311 -24.41 11.48 29.91
N THR A 312 -24.88 10.31 29.49
CA THR A 312 -25.83 9.51 30.24
C THR A 312 -25.06 8.60 31.20
N PRO A 313 -25.33 8.64 32.52
CA PRO A 313 -24.65 7.76 33.47
C PRO A 313 -24.80 6.28 33.09
N PRO A 314 -23.71 5.48 33.11
CA PRO A 314 -23.80 4.04 32.90
C PRO A 314 -24.54 3.34 34.07
N PRO A 315 -25.05 2.11 33.89
CA PRO A 315 -25.66 1.35 34.97
C PRO A 315 -24.65 1.06 36.11
N PRO A 316 -25.10 1.01 37.39
CA PRO A 316 -24.24 0.71 38.53
C PRO A 316 -23.52 -0.65 38.39
N GLY A 317 -22.25 -0.73 38.81
CA GLY A 317 -21.44 -1.96 38.74
C GLY A 317 -20.70 -2.19 37.43
N ALA A 318 -20.76 -1.24 36.49
CA ALA A 318 -19.98 -1.26 35.25
C ALA A 318 -18.52 -0.73 35.40
N GLU A 319 -18.12 -0.31 36.60
CA GLU A 319 -16.74 0.10 36.92
C GLU A 319 -15.93 -1.15 37.27
N GLY A 320 -14.88 -1.43 36.49
CA GLY A 320 -13.99 -2.56 36.75
C GLY A 320 -12.87 -2.18 37.71
N ALA A 321 -12.52 -3.10 38.62
CA ALA A 321 -11.31 -2.97 39.43
C ALA A 321 -10.07 -3.09 38.52
N HIS A 322 -9.14 -2.14 38.62
CA HIS A 322 -7.84 -2.26 37.98
C HIS A 322 -6.97 -3.22 38.80
N ASP A 323 -6.59 -4.36 38.22
CA ASP A 323 -5.82 -5.41 38.92
C ASP A 323 -4.31 -5.11 39.03
N HIS A 324 -3.76 -4.20 38.21
CA HIS A 324 -2.32 -3.86 38.21
C HIS A 324 -2.09 -2.38 38.57
N PRO A 325 -1.09 -2.06 39.43
CA PRO A 325 -0.93 -0.71 40.01
C PRO A 325 -0.55 0.39 39.01
N VAL A 326 0.13 0.03 37.91
CA VAL A 326 0.61 0.97 36.87
C VAL A 326 0.09 0.64 35.46
N LEU A 327 -0.04 -0.64 35.12
CA LEU A 327 -0.72 -1.07 33.91
C LEU A 327 -2.23 -1.00 34.12
N GLU A 328 -2.95 -0.38 33.18
CA GLU A 328 -4.40 -0.19 33.27
C GLU A 328 -5.18 -1.45 32.82
N TYR A 329 -4.52 -2.62 32.86
CA TYR A 329 -5.05 -3.93 32.47
C TYR A 329 -4.41 -5.05 33.31
N ALA A 330 -5.12 -6.18 33.43
CA ALA A 330 -4.62 -7.38 34.11
C ALA A 330 -3.62 -8.15 33.25
N LEU A 331 -2.53 -8.62 33.86
CA LEU A 331 -1.49 -9.40 33.20
C LEU A 331 -1.08 -10.57 34.10
N ALA A 332 -1.03 -11.77 33.54
CA ALA A 332 -0.62 -12.96 34.30
C ALA A 332 0.84 -12.85 34.81
N PRO A 333 1.23 -13.60 35.85
CA PRO A 333 2.63 -13.79 36.22
C PRO A 333 3.44 -14.30 35.03
N PHE A 334 4.64 -13.75 34.85
CA PHE A 334 5.47 -14.09 33.71
C PHE A 334 6.00 -15.52 33.81
N SER A 335 5.84 -16.26 32.71
CA SER A 335 6.59 -17.47 32.41
C SER A 335 6.91 -17.47 30.91
N PRO A 336 7.97 -18.16 30.45
CA PRO A 336 8.24 -18.27 29.01
C PRO A 336 7.06 -18.83 28.21
N GLY A 337 6.25 -19.71 28.80
CA GLY A 337 5.02 -20.22 28.19
C GLY A 337 3.92 -19.15 28.04
N ALA A 338 3.87 -18.16 28.94
CA ALA A 338 2.92 -17.06 28.88
C ALA A 338 3.08 -16.20 27.61
N LEU A 339 4.27 -16.16 27.01
CA LEU A 339 4.48 -15.51 25.71
C LEU A 339 3.62 -16.13 24.58
N LEU A 340 3.22 -17.39 24.73
CA LEU A 340 2.41 -18.14 23.77
C LEU A 340 0.95 -18.31 24.21
N THR A 341 0.69 -18.41 25.52
CA THR A 341 -0.65 -18.70 26.06
C THR A 341 -1.46 -17.46 26.40
N GLU A 342 -0.81 -16.35 26.75
CA GLU A 342 -1.51 -15.11 27.06
C GLU A 342 -2.08 -14.51 25.77
N VAL A 343 -3.37 -14.15 25.78
CA VAL A 343 -4.05 -13.57 24.63
C VAL A 343 -4.89 -12.37 25.06
N ARG A 344 -4.58 -11.20 24.50
CA ARG A 344 -5.37 -9.97 24.66
C ARG A 344 -5.82 -9.49 23.28
N LEU A 345 -7.11 -9.63 23.01
CA LEU A 345 -7.68 -9.24 21.72
C LEU A 345 -8.00 -7.75 21.70
N ASP A 346 -7.16 -6.99 21.02
CA ASP A 346 -7.41 -5.57 20.76
C ASP A 346 -8.35 -5.39 19.54
N PRO A 347 -9.51 -4.72 19.68
CA PRO A 347 -10.48 -4.56 18.59
C PRO A 347 -9.96 -3.75 17.40
N PHE A 348 -9.16 -2.72 17.65
CA PHE A 348 -8.63 -1.85 16.61
C PHE A 348 -7.57 -2.58 15.78
N VAL A 349 -6.64 -3.25 16.45
CA VAL A 349 -5.61 -4.09 15.81
C VAL A 349 -6.25 -5.26 15.07
N LEU A 350 -7.30 -5.89 15.61
CA LEU A 350 -8.02 -6.96 14.93
C LEU A 350 -8.56 -6.50 13.57
N LEU A 351 -9.18 -5.31 13.53
CA LEU A 351 -9.67 -4.72 12.29
C LEU A 351 -8.52 -4.39 11.31
N LEU A 352 -7.40 -3.88 11.82
CA LEU A 352 -6.20 -3.58 11.02
C LEU A 352 -5.56 -4.83 10.39
N LEU A 353 -5.73 -6.02 10.97
CA LEU A 353 -5.23 -7.27 10.42
C LEU A 353 -6.29 -8.00 9.57
N ALA A 354 -7.56 -8.00 9.99
CA ALA A 354 -8.63 -8.72 9.33
C ALA A 354 -9.04 -8.08 7.99
N LEU A 355 -9.11 -6.75 7.91
CA LEU A 355 -9.51 -6.06 6.68
C LEU A 355 -8.51 -6.31 5.53
N PRO A 356 -7.18 -6.19 5.73
CA PRO A 356 -6.22 -6.55 4.69
C PRO A 356 -6.20 -8.05 4.35
N ALA A 357 -6.43 -8.95 5.32
CA ALA A 357 -6.56 -10.39 5.05
C ALA A 357 -7.73 -10.67 4.09
N ALA A 358 -8.93 -10.18 4.42
CA ALA A 358 -10.12 -10.34 3.60
C ALA A 358 -9.97 -9.67 2.22
N GLY A 359 -9.39 -8.46 2.19
CA GLY A 359 -9.12 -7.73 0.96
C GLY A 359 -8.17 -8.47 0.02
N TYR A 360 -7.10 -9.07 0.57
CA TYR A 360 -6.16 -9.87 -0.21
C TYR A 360 -6.83 -11.12 -0.80
N LEU A 361 -7.59 -11.89 0.00
CA LEU A 361 -8.32 -13.06 -0.50
C LEU A 361 -9.34 -12.68 -1.58
N ALA A 362 -10.03 -11.55 -1.42
CA ALA A 362 -10.93 -11.03 -2.43
C ALA A 362 -10.21 -10.61 -3.72
N GLY A 363 -8.96 -10.17 -3.63
CA GLY A 363 -8.07 -9.92 -4.78
C GLY A 363 -7.67 -11.23 -5.47
N VAL A 364 -7.22 -12.23 -4.71
CA VAL A 364 -6.81 -13.55 -5.23
C VAL A 364 -7.95 -14.20 -6.01
N ARG A 365 -9.18 -14.12 -5.51
CA ARG A 365 -10.37 -14.65 -6.20
C ARG A 365 -10.67 -13.97 -7.53
N ARG A 366 -10.17 -12.75 -7.76
CA ARG A 366 -10.40 -11.98 -9.00
C ARG A 366 -9.27 -12.12 -10.01
N VAL A 367 -8.11 -12.65 -9.62
CA VAL A 367 -6.92 -12.73 -10.47
C VAL A 367 -6.62 -14.20 -10.77
N PRO A 368 -6.93 -14.69 -11.98
CA PRO A 368 -6.60 -16.06 -12.38
C PRO A 368 -5.10 -16.33 -12.30
N GLY A 369 -4.72 -17.52 -11.82
CA GLY A 369 -3.32 -17.95 -11.77
C GLY A 369 -2.46 -17.28 -10.70
N TRP A 370 -3.05 -16.64 -9.67
CA TRP A 370 -2.27 -16.00 -8.61
C TRP A 370 -1.41 -17.02 -7.82
N PRO A 371 -0.09 -16.80 -7.65
CA PRO A 371 0.80 -17.77 -7.01
C PRO A 371 0.46 -18.05 -5.54
N VAL A 372 0.19 -19.32 -5.21
CA VAL A 372 -0.10 -19.78 -3.83
C VAL A 372 0.96 -19.36 -2.79
N PRO A 373 2.28 -19.44 -3.06
CA PRO A 373 3.29 -19.01 -2.09
C PRO A 373 3.17 -17.54 -1.68
N ARG A 374 2.67 -16.65 -2.55
CA ARG A 374 2.44 -15.23 -2.22
C ARG A 374 1.28 -15.08 -1.24
N THR A 375 0.21 -15.84 -1.44
CA THR A 375 -0.94 -15.89 -0.52
C THR A 375 -0.54 -16.41 0.85
N ILE A 376 0.26 -17.49 0.89
CA ILE A 376 0.78 -18.06 2.14
C ILE A 376 1.66 -17.02 2.85
N SER A 377 2.60 -16.39 2.16
CA SER A 377 3.50 -15.38 2.73
C SER A 377 2.72 -14.20 3.33
N TRP A 378 1.71 -13.68 2.62
CA TRP A 378 0.88 -12.58 3.09
C TRP A 378 0.15 -12.94 4.40
N HIS A 379 -0.54 -14.08 4.43
CA HIS A 379 -1.30 -14.49 5.61
C HIS A 379 -0.39 -14.93 6.76
N ALA A 380 0.78 -15.51 6.48
CA ALA A 380 1.79 -15.79 7.49
C ALA A 380 2.31 -14.50 8.14
N GLY A 381 2.53 -13.43 7.35
CA GLY A 381 2.89 -12.12 7.86
C GLY A 381 1.82 -11.52 8.78
N LEU A 382 0.54 -11.59 8.38
CA LEU A 382 -0.58 -11.12 9.22
C LEU A 382 -0.77 -11.98 10.48
N ALA A 383 -0.62 -13.29 10.39
CA ALA A 383 -0.71 -14.20 11.53
C ALA A 383 0.43 -13.96 12.53
N LEU A 384 1.66 -13.75 12.04
CA LEU A 384 2.79 -13.41 12.90
C LEU A 384 2.61 -12.04 13.57
N ALA A 385 2.06 -11.05 12.85
CA ALA A 385 1.68 -9.77 13.44
C ALA A 385 0.62 -9.95 14.54
N ALA A 386 -0.39 -10.81 14.31
CA ALA A 386 -1.39 -11.13 15.31
C ALA A 386 -0.78 -11.76 16.57
N VAL A 387 0.18 -12.69 16.43
CA VAL A 387 0.89 -13.29 17.56
C VAL A 387 1.71 -12.24 18.32
N ALA A 388 2.41 -11.34 17.63
CA ALA A 388 3.22 -10.30 18.26
C ALA A 388 2.41 -9.19 18.94
N LEU A 389 1.15 -8.99 18.55
CA LEU A 389 0.28 -7.92 19.05
C LEU A 389 -0.73 -8.43 20.09
N PHE A 390 -1.35 -9.59 19.85
CA PHE A 390 -2.34 -10.18 20.76
C PHE A 390 -1.75 -11.18 21.73
N GLY A 391 -0.67 -11.86 21.37
CA GLY A 391 -0.04 -12.87 22.22
C GLY A 391 0.69 -12.24 23.40
N GLY A 392 1.28 -13.08 24.26
CA GLY A 392 2.03 -12.59 25.42
C GLY A 392 3.17 -11.65 25.05
N VAL A 393 3.79 -11.77 23.88
CA VAL A 393 4.77 -10.77 23.40
C VAL A 393 4.19 -9.35 23.43
N GLY A 394 2.95 -9.17 22.98
CA GLY A 394 2.26 -7.88 23.03
C GLY A 394 1.78 -7.51 24.43
N GLY A 395 1.26 -8.48 25.19
CA GLY A 395 0.81 -8.26 26.56
C GLY A 395 1.91 -7.81 27.52
N TYR A 396 3.10 -8.40 27.39
CA TYR A 396 4.28 -8.06 28.21
C TYR A 396 5.14 -6.93 27.59
N ALA A 397 4.85 -6.41 26.39
CA ALA A 397 5.68 -5.40 25.72
C ALA A 397 5.84 -4.07 26.49
N ARG A 398 4.88 -3.72 27.34
CA ARG A 398 4.97 -2.54 28.24
C ARG A 398 5.54 -2.88 29.63
N ALA A 399 5.73 -4.16 29.93
CA ALA A 399 6.18 -4.68 31.22
C ALA A 399 7.60 -5.27 31.18
N MET A 400 8.10 -5.63 29.99
CA MET A 400 9.40 -6.27 29.78
C MET A 400 10.10 -5.67 28.57
N VAL A 401 11.37 -5.28 28.74
CA VAL A 401 12.23 -4.76 27.68
C VAL A 401 12.45 -5.82 26.60
N SER A 402 12.64 -7.09 26.99
CA SER A 402 12.88 -8.18 26.04
C SER A 402 11.66 -8.48 25.17
N ALA A 403 10.45 -8.48 25.76
CA ALA A 403 9.19 -8.62 25.02
C ALA A 403 8.98 -7.43 24.07
N GLN A 404 9.25 -6.21 24.53
CA GLN A 404 9.19 -5.01 23.70
C GLN A 404 10.15 -5.08 22.50
N ALA A 405 11.40 -5.48 22.75
CA ALA A 405 12.40 -5.63 21.71
C ALA A 405 12.00 -6.71 20.69
N ALA A 406 11.49 -7.85 21.16
CA ALA A 406 10.97 -8.91 20.30
C ALA A 406 9.80 -8.41 19.44
N GLN A 407 8.84 -7.69 20.03
CA GLN A 407 7.73 -7.10 19.31
C GLN A 407 8.20 -6.12 18.22
N HIS A 408 9.10 -5.20 18.56
CA HIS A 408 9.64 -4.23 17.61
C HIS A 408 10.40 -4.91 16.46
N VAL A 409 11.28 -5.88 16.75
CA VAL A 409 12.05 -6.58 15.71
C VAL A 409 11.15 -7.41 14.80
N VAL A 410 10.19 -8.16 15.35
CA VAL A 410 9.25 -8.97 14.56
C VAL A 410 8.41 -8.09 13.64
N LEU A 411 7.89 -6.97 14.16
CA LEU A 411 7.02 -6.06 13.40
C LEU A 411 7.79 -5.13 12.44
N ALA A 412 9.05 -4.81 12.72
CA ALA A 412 9.87 -3.95 11.84
C ALA A 412 10.66 -4.73 10.78
N VAL A 413 10.90 -6.03 10.98
CA VAL A 413 11.74 -6.84 10.08
C VAL A 413 10.96 -8.01 9.48
N VAL A 414 10.52 -8.96 10.31
CA VAL A 414 10.01 -10.26 9.81
C VAL A 414 8.64 -10.12 9.16
N VAL A 415 7.70 -9.49 9.83
CA VAL A 415 6.33 -9.27 9.32
C VAL A 415 6.35 -8.49 7.99
N PRO A 416 7.05 -7.35 7.88
CA PRO A 416 7.14 -6.62 6.62
C PRO A 416 7.68 -7.43 5.45
N LEU A 417 8.71 -8.25 5.66
CA LEU A 417 9.28 -9.10 4.61
C LEU A 417 8.26 -10.11 4.08
N LEU A 418 7.49 -10.74 4.97
CA LEU A 418 6.41 -11.68 4.63
C LEU A 418 5.26 -10.99 3.89
N LEU A 419 4.83 -9.83 4.37
CA LEU A 419 3.76 -9.04 3.74
C LEU A 419 4.16 -8.55 2.34
N CYS A 420 5.36 -7.98 2.19
CA CYS A 420 5.87 -7.51 0.89
C CYS A 420 6.13 -8.66 -0.09
N ALA A 421 6.54 -9.84 0.39
CA ALA A 421 6.66 -11.02 -0.46
C ALA A 421 5.30 -11.49 -1.04
N GLY A 422 4.20 -11.16 -0.39
CA GLY A 422 2.84 -11.35 -0.88
C GLY A 422 2.47 -10.49 -2.10
N ALA A 423 3.26 -9.47 -2.47
CA ALA A 423 2.96 -8.54 -3.57
C ALA A 423 1.54 -7.92 -3.54
N PRO A 424 1.13 -7.34 -2.40
CA PRO A 424 -0.21 -6.78 -2.24
C PRO A 424 -0.53 -5.68 -3.27
N LEU A 425 0.46 -4.87 -3.68
CA LEU A 425 0.22 -3.79 -4.64
C LEU A 425 0.01 -4.34 -6.06
N THR A 426 0.79 -5.35 -6.44
CA THR A 426 0.62 -6.05 -7.73
C THR A 426 -0.75 -6.73 -7.81
N LEU A 427 -1.17 -7.41 -6.73
CA LEU A 427 -2.48 -8.03 -6.66
C LEU A 427 -3.60 -7.00 -6.81
N ALA A 428 -3.51 -5.88 -6.07
CA ALA A 428 -4.50 -4.80 -6.13
C ALA A 428 -4.59 -4.17 -7.54
N ALA A 429 -3.45 -3.99 -8.21
CA ALA A 429 -3.40 -3.47 -9.58
C ALA A 429 -4.08 -4.42 -10.57
N GLN A 430 -3.78 -5.72 -10.50
CA GLN A 430 -4.39 -6.73 -11.39
C GLN A 430 -5.88 -6.93 -11.10
N ALA A 431 -6.29 -6.92 -9.82
CA ALA A 431 -7.68 -7.19 -9.41
C ALA A 431 -8.67 -6.05 -9.71
N THR A 432 -8.20 -4.84 -10.04
CA THR A 432 -9.07 -3.65 -10.17
C THR A 432 -9.16 -3.07 -11.58
N GLY A 433 -8.37 -3.57 -12.55
CA GLY A 433 -8.46 -3.24 -13.98
C GLY A 433 -7.70 -1.97 -14.43
N PRO A 434 -7.54 -1.72 -15.75
CA PRO A 434 -6.67 -0.66 -16.29
C PRO A 434 -7.11 0.78 -15.99
N ALA A 435 -8.42 1.01 -15.83
CA ALA A 435 -8.99 2.32 -15.45
C ALA A 435 -8.95 2.57 -13.92
N SER A 436 -8.45 1.60 -13.17
CA SER A 436 -8.32 1.70 -11.73
C SER A 436 -7.18 2.63 -11.36
N GLN A 437 -7.47 3.54 -10.43
CA GLN A 437 -6.42 4.32 -9.78
C GLN A 437 -5.41 3.43 -9.03
N TYR A 438 -5.72 2.17 -8.72
CA TYR A 438 -4.81 1.28 -7.99
C TYR A 438 -3.62 0.79 -8.84
N GLY A 439 -3.73 0.83 -10.18
CA GLY A 439 -2.60 0.62 -11.10
C GLY A 439 -1.52 1.73 -11.02
N PRO A 440 -1.89 3.03 -10.92
CA PRO A 440 -0.96 4.14 -10.65
C PRO A 440 -0.79 4.58 -9.18
N LEU A 441 -1.62 4.13 -8.22
CA LEU A 441 -1.50 4.51 -6.80
C LEU A 441 -0.21 3.98 -6.16
N GLY A 442 0.28 2.81 -6.58
CA GLY A 442 1.59 2.30 -6.17
C GLY A 442 2.76 3.22 -6.57
N ALA A 443 2.60 3.98 -7.67
CA ALA A 443 3.65 4.84 -8.22
C ALA A 443 3.55 6.33 -7.80
N ARG A 444 2.39 6.82 -7.32
CA ARG A 444 2.20 8.26 -7.04
C ARG A 444 1.75 8.60 -5.61
N ALA A 445 1.06 7.71 -4.89
CA ALA A 445 0.47 8.05 -3.59
C ALA A 445 1.38 7.79 -2.38
N PHE A 446 2.21 6.75 -2.41
CA PHE A 446 3.13 6.42 -1.29
C PHE A 446 4.31 7.39 -1.13
N GLY A 447 4.33 8.48 -1.88
CA GLY A 447 5.31 9.54 -1.77
C GLY A 447 6.64 9.13 -2.38
N ARG A 448 6.91 9.65 -3.59
CA ARG A 448 8.26 9.71 -4.18
C ARG A 448 9.34 10.22 -3.22
N ARG A 449 8.96 10.89 -2.13
CA ARG A 449 9.83 11.38 -1.06
C ARG A 449 10.13 10.30 -0.01
N LEU A 450 9.15 9.52 0.43
CA LEU A 450 9.31 8.48 1.44
C LEU A 450 10.11 7.29 0.92
N THR A 451 10.08 7.04 -0.38
CA THR A 451 10.88 5.97 -1.03
C THR A 451 12.23 6.46 -1.55
N ARG A 452 12.68 7.68 -1.18
CA ARG A 452 14.02 8.14 -1.55
C ARG A 452 15.08 7.34 -0.79
N PRO A 453 16.13 6.83 -1.48
CA PRO A 453 17.20 6.09 -0.84
C PRO A 453 17.77 6.77 0.39
N GLY A 454 18.17 8.05 0.27
CA GLY A 454 18.76 8.79 1.39
C GLY A 454 17.83 8.95 2.60
N PHE A 455 16.52 9.16 2.36
CA PHE A 455 15.54 9.26 3.44
C PHE A 455 15.38 7.91 4.16
N LEU A 456 15.18 6.82 3.42
CA LEU A 456 15.01 5.49 4.03
C LEU A 456 16.26 5.03 4.78
N THR A 457 17.46 5.32 4.24
CA THR A 457 18.72 5.00 4.91
C THR A 457 18.88 5.74 6.25
N ALA A 458 18.42 6.99 6.35
CA ALA A 458 18.46 7.76 7.58
C ALA A 458 17.29 7.42 8.54
N ALA A 459 16.14 6.98 8.02
CA ALA A 459 14.93 6.81 8.81
C ALA A 459 15.05 5.73 9.91
N VAL A 460 15.75 4.62 9.64
CA VAL A 460 15.95 3.54 10.64
C VAL A 460 16.74 4.03 11.86
N PRO A 461 17.96 4.57 11.71
CA PRO A 461 18.71 5.07 12.87
C PRO A 461 18.00 6.24 13.56
N VAL A 462 17.35 7.14 12.81
CA VAL A 462 16.57 8.24 13.41
C VAL A 462 15.41 7.72 14.26
N LEU A 463 14.69 6.70 13.79
CA LEU A 463 13.62 6.09 14.59
C LEU A 463 14.19 5.44 15.86
N LEU A 464 15.28 4.68 15.76
CA LEU A 464 15.88 4.06 16.95
C LEU A 464 16.41 5.09 17.94
N LEU A 465 17.01 6.19 17.48
CA LEU A 465 17.43 7.31 18.32
C LEU A 465 16.25 8.03 18.96
N LEU A 466 15.13 8.20 18.24
CA LEU A 466 13.91 8.74 18.80
C LEU A 466 13.41 7.84 19.92
N LEU A 467 13.30 6.53 19.68
CA LEU A 467 12.77 5.58 20.65
C LEU A 467 13.67 5.47 21.89
N TYR A 468 14.97 5.18 21.72
CA TYR A 468 15.86 4.84 22.84
C TYR A 468 16.75 5.99 23.32
N GLY A 469 16.83 7.10 22.58
CA GLY A 469 17.66 8.25 22.90
C GLY A 469 16.90 9.49 23.38
N THR A 470 15.57 9.42 23.50
CA THR A 470 14.73 10.55 23.96
C THR A 470 13.69 10.10 24.99
N ALA A 471 12.88 11.04 25.48
CA ALA A 471 11.76 10.76 26.39
C ALA A 471 10.60 9.99 25.72
N TRP A 472 10.70 9.66 24.42
CA TRP A 472 9.66 8.91 23.72
C TRP A 472 9.40 7.53 24.32
N LEU A 473 10.44 6.79 24.72
CA LEU A 473 10.24 5.45 25.28
C LEU A 473 9.45 5.46 26.60
N PRO A 474 9.81 6.23 27.64
CA PRO A 474 8.98 6.36 28.85
C PRO A 474 7.54 6.79 28.54
N TRP A 475 7.34 7.76 27.64
CA TRP A 475 6.01 8.21 27.22
C TRP A 475 5.21 7.11 26.50
N SER A 476 5.88 6.36 25.63
CA SER A 476 5.33 5.22 24.89
C SER A 476 4.99 4.04 25.80
N LEU A 477 5.66 3.89 26.94
CA LEU A 477 5.38 2.84 27.91
C LEU A 477 4.21 3.25 28.82
N ALA A 478 4.18 4.53 29.23
CA ALA A 478 3.15 5.09 30.07
C ALA A 478 1.76 5.11 29.44
N GLY A 479 1.67 5.37 28.13
CA GLY A 479 0.39 5.47 27.43
C GLY A 479 0.18 4.39 26.37
N TYR A 480 -1.05 3.86 26.29
CA TYR A 480 -1.42 2.87 25.29
C TYR A 480 -1.41 3.41 23.85
N ALA A 481 -1.96 4.61 23.62
CA ALA A 481 -1.98 5.20 22.29
C ALA A 481 -0.56 5.55 21.77
N PRO A 482 0.32 6.18 22.58
CA PRO A 482 1.74 6.31 22.25
C PRO A 482 2.43 4.98 21.91
N HIS A 483 2.15 3.91 22.65
CA HIS A 483 2.63 2.56 22.33
C HIS A 483 2.18 2.09 20.94
N LEU A 484 0.88 2.20 20.63
CA LEU A 484 0.36 1.85 19.30
C LEU A 484 1.01 2.68 18.19
N VAL A 485 1.29 3.96 18.42
CA VAL A 485 2.01 4.81 17.46
C VAL A 485 3.43 4.30 17.24
N THR A 486 4.15 3.95 18.31
CA THR A 486 5.50 3.34 18.22
C THR A 486 5.47 2.08 17.35
N VAL A 487 4.53 1.18 17.63
CA VAL A 487 4.36 -0.07 16.88
C VAL A 487 4.02 0.18 15.41
N ALA A 488 3.15 1.15 15.12
CA ALA A 488 2.80 1.55 13.77
C ALA A 488 3.98 2.17 13.01
N LEU A 489 4.80 3.00 13.67
CA LEU A 489 6.01 3.58 13.09
C LEU A 489 7.05 2.50 12.76
N CYS A 490 7.30 1.57 13.68
CA CYS A 490 8.19 0.42 13.47
C CYS A 490 7.73 -0.43 12.29
N THR A 491 6.46 -0.82 12.27
CA THR A 491 5.88 -1.64 11.20
C THR A 491 5.87 -0.92 9.85
N GLY A 492 5.45 0.36 9.84
CA GLY A 492 5.36 1.18 8.64
C GLY A 492 6.73 1.44 8.01
N LEU A 493 7.73 1.78 8.82
CA LEU A 493 9.10 1.94 8.33
C LEU A 493 9.67 0.59 7.84
N GLY A 494 9.41 -0.49 8.57
CA GLY A 494 9.77 -1.84 8.16
C GLY A 494 9.19 -2.24 6.80
N LEU A 495 7.92 -1.92 6.53
CA LEU A 495 7.27 -2.12 5.23
C LEU A 495 7.94 -1.32 4.11
N LEU A 496 8.28 -0.05 4.35
CA LEU A 496 8.99 0.78 3.37
C LEU A 496 10.39 0.21 3.05
N VAL A 497 11.12 -0.25 4.06
CA VAL A 497 12.44 -0.89 3.89
C VAL A 497 12.29 -2.22 3.15
N ALA A 498 11.34 -3.08 3.55
CA ALA A 498 11.09 -4.36 2.92
C ALA A 498 10.70 -4.24 1.44
N TRP A 499 9.86 -3.24 1.08
CA TRP A 499 9.55 -2.94 -0.31
C TRP A 499 10.78 -2.52 -1.11
N ALA A 500 11.63 -1.64 -0.57
CA ALA A 500 12.85 -1.18 -1.23
C ALA A 500 13.87 -2.31 -1.45
N VAL A 501 13.94 -3.28 -0.53
CA VAL A 501 14.88 -4.40 -0.55
C VAL A 501 14.40 -5.55 -1.44
N LEU A 502 13.13 -5.96 -1.33
CA LEU A 502 12.63 -7.17 -2.00
C LEU A 502 12.26 -6.97 -3.47
N ASP A 503 11.92 -5.74 -3.87
CA ASP A 503 11.62 -5.38 -5.27
C ASP A 503 10.58 -6.32 -5.91
N VAL A 504 9.51 -6.58 -5.17
CA VAL A 504 8.42 -7.48 -5.59
C VAL A 504 7.30 -6.72 -6.26
N ASP A 505 6.92 -5.61 -5.63
CA ASP A 505 5.90 -4.69 -6.08
C ASP A 505 6.57 -3.52 -6.81
N PRO A 506 5.91 -2.93 -7.81
CA PRO A 506 6.48 -1.82 -8.58
C PRO A 506 6.63 -0.58 -7.69
N LEU A 507 7.87 -0.07 -7.59
CA LEU A 507 8.18 1.19 -6.92
C LEU A 507 8.11 2.38 -7.89
N PRO A 508 7.80 3.60 -7.42
CA PRO A 508 7.78 4.81 -8.25
C PRO A 508 9.06 5.11 -9.03
N ARG A 509 10.20 4.63 -8.52
CA ARG A 509 11.53 4.69 -9.10
C ARG A 509 12.26 3.40 -8.78
N PRO A 510 13.06 2.86 -9.72
CA PRO A 510 13.90 1.71 -9.42
C PRO A 510 14.86 2.06 -8.30
N PHE A 511 15.02 1.15 -7.34
CA PHE A 511 15.94 1.33 -6.22
C PHE A 511 17.31 0.72 -6.60
N PRO A 512 18.37 1.52 -6.80
CA PRO A 512 19.65 0.99 -7.27
C PRO A 512 20.23 -0.05 -6.30
N TRP A 513 20.92 -1.07 -6.81
CA TRP A 513 21.51 -2.11 -5.97
C TRP A 513 22.43 -1.55 -4.87
N ALA A 514 23.31 -0.60 -5.22
CA ALA A 514 24.20 0.06 -4.27
C ALA A 514 23.43 0.76 -3.12
N ALA A 515 22.27 1.34 -3.43
CA ALA A 515 21.41 1.93 -2.42
C ALA A 515 20.78 0.88 -1.51
N ARG A 516 20.39 -0.30 -2.03
CA ARG A 516 19.85 -1.42 -1.23
C ARG A 516 20.89 -1.92 -0.24
N VAL A 517 22.11 -2.14 -0.72
CA VAL A 517 23.24 -2.59 0.12
C VAL A 517 23.52 -1.56 1.21
N ARG A 518 23.57 -0.26 0.87
CA ARG A 518 23.78 0.81 1.85
C ARG A 518 22.66 0.88 2.89
N LEU A 519 21.40 0.80 2.46
CA LEU A 519 20.25 0.77 3.35
C LEU A 519 20.33 -0.38 4.35
N LEU A 520 20.58 -1.61 3.87
CA LEU A 520 20.71 -2.78 4.72
C LEU A 520 21.91 -2.70 5.66
N ALA A 521 23.06 -2.22 5.18
CA ALA A 521 24.25 -2.04 6.00
C ALA A 521 24.03 -1.03 7.13
N VAL A 522 23.42 0.13 6.84
CA VAL A 522 23.11 1.15 7.84
C VAL A 522 22.05 0.67 8.83
N ALA A 523 20.99 0.01 8.35
CA ALA A 523 19.98 -0.57 9.23
C ALA A 523 20.59 -1.63 10.16
N ALA A 524 21.42 -2.51 9.63
CA ALA A 524 22.13 -3.53 10.41
C ALA A 524 23.06 -2.89 11.45
N ALA A 525 23.86 -1.89 11.06
CA ALA A 525 24.73 -1.17 11.98
C ALA A 525 23.94 -0.49 13.11
N ALA A 526 22.79 0.12 12.79
CA ALA A 526 21.93 0.77 13.78
C ALA A 526 21.36 -0.23 14.80
N TYR A 527 20.87 -1.39 14.34
CA TYR A 527 20.40 -2.46 15.22
C TYR A 527 21.52 -3.07 16.06
N LEU A 528 22.71 -3.29 15.48
CA LEU A 528 23.88 -3.80 16.21
C LEU A 528 24.35 -2.81 17.28
N ALA A 529 24.39 -1.51 16.96
CA ALA A 529 24.75 -0.46 17.91
C ALA A 529 23.75 -0.39 19.06
N LEU A 530 22.43 -0.39 18.77
CA LEU A 530 21.40 -0.40 19.79
C LEU A 530 21.44 -1.68 20.65
N GLY A 531 21.58 -2.85 20.02
CA GLY A 531 21.68 -4.12 20.72
C GLY A 531 22.88 -4.18 21.66
N THR A 532 24.03 -3.65 21.21
CA THR A 532 25.23 -3.51 22.05
C THR A 532 24.99 -2.54 23.20
N TYR A 533 24.40 -1.38 22.93
CA TYR A 533 24.04 -0.40 23.96
C TYR A 533 23.14 -0.99 25.04
N LEU A 534 22.10 -1.76 24.67
CA LEU A 534 21.24 -2.41 25.65
C LEU A 534 21.95 -3.55 26.41
N LEU A 535 22.88 -4.24 25.75
CA LEU A 535 23.62 -5.35 26.35
C LEU A 535 24.63 -4.90 27.42
N VAL A 536 25.35 -3.80 27.19
CA VAL A 536 26.44 -3.35 28.09
C VAL A 536 26.22 -1.98 28.74
N GLY A 537 25.24 -1.22 28.26
CA GLY A 537 24.96 0.13 28.71
C GLY A 537 24.09 0.22 29.98
N PRO A 538 23.72 1.44 30.38
CA PRO A 538 22.89 1.68 31.57
C PRO A 538 21.46 1.16 31.36
N ALA A 539 20.75 0.97 32.47
CA ALA A 539 19.36 0.53 32.43
C ALA A 539 18.44 1.63 31.84
N VAL A 540 17.62 1.25 30.88
CA VAL A 540 16.72 2.14 30.13
C VAL A 540 15.32 2.01 30.71
N ALA A 541 14.70 3.14 31.04
CA ALA A 541 13.36 3.21 31.64
C ALA A 541 13.18 2.25 32.85
N ALA A 542 14.25 2.05 33.63
CA ALA A 542 14.30 1.07 34.72
C ALA A 542 13.19 1.30 35.75
N GLU A 543 12.87 2.55 36.07
CA GLU A 543 11.79 2.90 37.00
C GLU A 543 10.44 2.37 36.52
N TRP A 544 10.12 2.56 35.24
CA TRP A 544 8.89 2.05 34.66
C TRP A 544 8.84 0.52 34.69
N PHE A 545 9.90 -0.15 34.22
CA PHE A 545 9.92 -1.61 34.15
C PHE A 545 9.90 -2.27 35.53
N SER A 546 10.52 -1.66 36.54
CA SER A 546 10.42 -2.12 37.92
C SER A 546 9.00 -2.03 38.48
N LEU A 547 8.23 -1.01 38.08
CA LEU A 547 6.84 -0.81 38.52
C LEU A 547 5.82 -1.65 37.73
N ALA A 548 6.08 -1.85 36.45
CA ALA A 548 5.18 -2.53 35.52
C ALA A 548 5.40 -4.06 35.44
N ALA A 549 6.52 -4.58 35.94
CA ALA A 549 6.87 -5.99 35.86
C ALA A 549 5.95 -6.86 36.74
N PRO A 550 5.17 -7.78 36.16
CA PRO A 550 4.44 -8.77 36.95
C PRO A 550 5.39 -9.78 37.63
N PRO A 551 4.91 -10.54 38.63
CA PRO A 551 5.71 -11.57 39.27
C PRO A 551 6.30 -12.57 38.27
N GLY A 552 7.57 -12.95 38.45
CA GLY A 552 8.27 -13.90 37.56
C GLY A 552 9.13 -13.25 36.48
N VAL A 553 8.99 -11.94 36.23
CA VAL A 553 9.86 -11.20 35.31
C VAL A 553 11.29 -11.13 35.89
N PRO A 554 12.35 -11.34 35.09
CA PRO A 554 13.73 -11.18 35.54
C PRO A 554 14.02 -9.75 36.02
N ASP A 555 15.13 -9.57 36.73
CA ASP A 555 15.64 -8.22 37.05
C ASP A 555 15.70 -7.33 35.78
N PRO A 556 15.26 -6.06 35.83
CA PRO A 556 15.18 -5.20 34.65
C PRO A 556 16.47 -5.10 33.84
N LEU A 557 17.65 -5.14 34.49
CA LEU A 557 18.93 -5.10 33.78
C LEU A 557 19.23 -6.43 33.08
N ALA A 558 18.87 -7.56 33.71
CA ALA A 558 18.97 -8.88 33.08
C ALA A 558 18.03 -9.01 31.87
N ASP A 559 16.79 -8.52 32.00
CA ASP A 559 15.82 -8.51 30.91
C ASP A 559 16.25 -7.58 29.76
N GLN A 560 16.83 -6.41 30.08
CA GLN A 560 17.42 -5.51 29.08
C GLN A 560 18.55 -6.18 28.30
N ARG A 561 19.41 -6.98 28.95
CA ARG A 561 20.47 -7.71 28.25
C ARG A 561 19.91 -8.72 27.25
N ALA A 562 18.80 -9.39 27.60
CA ALA A 562 18.08 -10.25 26.67
C ALA A 562 17.51 -9.45 25.49
N ALA A 563 16.96 -8.24 25.74
CA ALA A 563 16.55 -7.32 24.68
C ALA A 563 17.71 -6.93 23.74
N GLY A 564 18.89 -6.68 24.31
CA GLY A 564 20.12 -6.42 23.55
C GLY A 564 20.46 -7.57 22.59
N ALA A 565 20.40 -8.82 23.07
CA ALA A 565 20.60 -10.00 22.25
C ALA A 565 19.57 -10.12 21.10
N VAL A 566 18.30 -9.80 21.34
CA VAL A 566 17.26 -9.78 20.30
C VAL A 566 17.60 -8.81 19.17
N PHE A 567 18.03 -7.58 19.51
CA PHE A 567 18.45 -6.59 18.49
C PHE A 567 19.74 -6.99 17.76
N LEU A 568 20.69 -7.66 18.43
CA LEU A 568 21.91 -8.17 17.80
C LEU A 568 21.60 -9.26 16.74
N LEU A 569 20.55 -10.05 16.94
CA LEU A 569 20.13 -11.10 16.01
C LEU A 569 19.23 -10.58 14.87
N ALA A 570 18.60 -9.41 15.02
CA ALA A 570 17.69 -8.83 14.04
C ALA A 570 18.27 -8.70 12.61
N PRO A 571 19.55 -8.28 12.41
CA PRO A 571 20.14 -8.23 11.08
C PRO A 571 20.17 -9.57 10.35
N LEU A 572 20.36 -10.69 11.06
CA LEU A 572 20.40 -12.02 10.45
C LEU A 572 19.07 -12.31 9.73
N ALA A 573 17.94 -12.02 10.37
CA ALA A 573 16.62 -12.17 9.75
C ALA A 573 16.46 -11.25 8.53
N ALA A 574 16.96 -10.01 8.61
CA ALA A 574 16.88 -9.03 7.53
C ALA A 574 17.71 -9.42 6.29
N PHE A 575 18.86 -10.08 6.47
CA PHE A 575 19.73 -10.51 5.36
C PHE A 575 19.37 -11.89 4.81
N MET A 576 18.98 -12.85 5.66
CA MET A 576 18.72 -14.23 5.26
C MET A 576 17.57 -14.33 4.26
N PHE A 577 16.47 -13.60 4.49
CA PHE A 577 15.28 -13.72 3.66
C PHE A 577 15.49 -13.23 2.20
N PRO A 578 16.07 -12.03 1.94
CA PRO A 578 16.46 -11.62 0.59
C PRO A 578 17.50 -12.54 -0.06
N ALA A 579 18.47 -13.05 0.72
CA ALA A 579 19.52 -13.94 0.21
C ALA A 579 18.95 -15.28 -0.26
N VAL A 580 18.10 -15.93 0.54
CA VAL A 580 17.39 -17.16 0.18
C VAL A 580 16.55 -16.95 -1.08
N ARG A 581 15.82 -15.83 -1.16
CA ARG A 581 15.03 -15.50 -2.33
C ARG A 581 15.88 -15.31 -3.59
N LEU A 582 17.02 -14.63 -3.49
CA LEU A 582 17.95 -14.47 -4.61
C LEU A 582 18.53 -15.82 -5.04
N ALA A 583 18.86 -16.69 -4.09
CA ALA A 583 19.32 -18.05 -4.36
C ALA A 583 18.25 -18.88 -5.08
N LEU A 584 16.99 -18.85 -4.61
CA LEU A 584 15.86 -19.52 -5.25
C LEU A 584 15.61 -18.99 -6.68
N ARG A 585 15.67 -17.67 -6.89
CA ARG A 585 15.55 -17.08 -8.23
C ARG A 585 16.64 -17.57 -9.18
N ARG A 586 17.89 -17.60 -8.69
CA ARG A 586 19.03 -18.13 -9.45
C ARG A 586 18.87 -19.63 -9.74
N GLN A 587 18.39 -20.41 -8.79
CA GLN A 587 18.11 -21.84 -8.98
C GLN A 587 17.02 -22.07 -10.02
N VAL A 588 15.91 -21.34 -9.97
CA VAL A 588 14.83 -21.46 -10.97
C VAL A 588 15.33 -21.05 -12.36
N ALA A 589 16.11 -19.97 -12.47
CA ALA A 589 16.71 -19.55 -13.74
C ALA A 589 17.67 -20.62 -14.28
N ARG A 590 18.50 -21.22 -13.42
CA ARG A 590 19.37 -22.35 -13.80
C ARG A 590 18.55 -23.57 -14.24
N ALA A 591 17.54 -23.96 -13.48
CA ALA A 591 16.67 -25.10 -13.81
C ALA A 591 15.93 -24.90 -15.13
N ARG A 592 15.48 -23.68 -15.45
CA ARG A 592 14.91 -23.35 -16.78
C ARG A 592 15.94 -23.54 -17.89
N ARG A 593 17.15 -22.98 -17.75
CA ARG A 593 18.25 -23.17 -18.71
C ARG A 593 18.61 -24.64 -18.90
N THR A 594 18.68 -25.41 -17.82
CA THR A 594 18.92 -26.85 -17.87
C THR A 594 17.77 -27.61 -18.54
N ARG A 595 16.52 -27.22 -18.32
CA ARG A 595 15.35 -27.85 -18.96
C ARG A 595 15.30 -27.58 -20.47
N VAL A 596 15.62 -26.35 -20.88
CA VAL A 596 15.78 -25.99 -22.30
C VAL A 596 16.91 -26.81 -22.93
N ALA A 597 18.07 -26.87 -22.27
CA ALA A 597 19.23 -27.65 -22.73
C ALA A 597 18.95 -29.18 -22.79
N LEU A 598 18.18 -29.72 -21.84
CA LEU A 598 17.79 -31.14 -21.83
C LEU A 598 16.73 -31.45 -22.89
N HIS A 599 15.82 -30.51 -23.17
CA HIS A 599 14.84 -30.66 -24.23
C HIS A 599 15.51 -30.70 -25.61
N SER A 600 16.48 -29.81 -25.86
CA SER A 600 17.32 -29.86 -27.07
C SER A 600 18.17 -31.13 -27.14
N ALA A 601 18.77 -31.56 -26.02
CA ALA A 601 19.57 -32.78 -25.96
C ALA A 601 18.74 -34.06 -26.22
N SER A 602 17.45 -34.07 -25.87
CA SER A 602 16.56 -35.21 -26.12
C SER A 602 16.16 -35.39 -27.60
N MET A 603 16.37 -34.37 -28.45
CA MET A 603 16.10 -34.43 -29.89
C MET A 603 17.35 -34.67 -30.75
N GLY A 604 18.54 -34.81 -30.15
CA GLY A 604 19.78 -35.06 -30.89
C GLY A 604 20.33 -33.86 -31.69
N ASP A 605 19.63 -32.73 -31.70
CA ASP A 605 20.00 -31.51 -32.42
C ASP A 605 20.76 -30.51 -31.52
N LEU A 606 21.80 -29.88 -32.07
CA LEU A 606 22.46 -28.76 -31.42
C LEU A 606 21.50 -27.58 -31.26
N PRO A 607 21.57 -26.81 -30.15
CA PRO A 607 20.79 -25.58 -30.02
C PRO A 607 21.13 -24.60 -31.13
N VAL A 608 20.11 -23.89 -31.60
CA VAL A 608 20.27 -22.80 -32.57
C VAL A 608 20.49 -21.50 -31.81
N TYR A 609 21.52 -20.77 -32.19
CA TYR A 609 21.79 -19.44 -31.67
C TYR A 609 21.50 -18.39 -32.74
N ASP A 610 21.06 -17.23 -32.30
CA ASP A 610 20.81 -16.07 -33.14
C ASP A 610 21.62 -14.87 -32.62
N VAL A 611 22.40 -14.25 -33.50
CA VAL A 611 23.09 -13.00 -33.24
C VAL A 611 22.18 -11.88 -33.66
N VAL A 612 21.84 -11.00 -32.72
CA VAL A 612 20.77 -10.03 -32.90
C VAL A 612 21.16 -8.64 -32.43
N LEU A 613 20.53 -7.62 -33.01
CA LEU A 613 20.49 -6.28 -32.44
C LEU A 613 19.29 -6.13 -31.52
N LEU A 614 19.54 -5.69 -30.29
CA LEU A 614 18.50 -5.41 -29.32
C LEU A 614 18.10 -3.92 -29.40
N PRO A 615 16.79 -3.62 -29.47
CA PRO A 615 16.30 -2.26 -29.47
C PRO A 615 16.56 -1.57 -28.12
N PRO A 616 16.73 -0.24 -28.10
CA PRO A 616 16.75 0.53 -26.86
C PRO A 616 15.43 0.38 -26.11
N HIS A 617 15.46 0.64 -24.81
CA HIS A 617 14.36 0.35 -23.88
C HIS A 617 13.00 0.92 -24.34
N ASP A 618 12.97 2.10 -24.94
CA ASP A 618 11.75 2.75 -25.39
C ASP A 618 11.14 2.05 -26.62
N VAL A 619 11.96 1.68 -27.60
CA VAL A 619 11.54 0.89 -28.77
C VAL A 619 11.13 -0.52 -28.34
N ASN A 620 11.87 -1.13 -27.42
CA ASN A 620 11.55 -2.45 -26.86
C ASN A 620 10.15 -2.45 -26.23
N ALA A 621 9.87 -1.50 -25.33
CA ALA A 621 8.56 -1.38 -24.69
C ALA A 621 7.43 -1.14 -25.70
N ARG A 622 7.67 -0.34 -26.75
CA ARG A 622 6.70 -0.11 -27.84
C ARG A 622 6.44 -1.39 -28.64
N ALA A 623 7.47 -2.14 -28.99
CA ALA A 623 7.35 -3.39 -29.74
C ALA A 623 6.59 -4.46 -28.92
N VAL A 624 6.89 -4.58 -27.62
CA VAL A 624 6.15 -5.46 -26.69
C VAL A 624 4.69 -5.06 -26.57
N HIS A 625 4.41 -3.75 -26.49
CA HIS A 625 3.04 -3.25 -26.44
C HIS A 625 2.28 -3.56 -27.73
N LEU A 626 2.88 -3.27 -28.89
CA LEU A 626 2.27 -3.51 -30.19
C LEU A 626 2.02 -5.01 -30.44
N SER A 627 2.97 -5.87 -30.07
CA SER A 627 2.83 -7.34 -30.12
C SER A 627 1.60 -7.82 -29.33
N ARG A 628 1.37 -7.27 -28.13
CA ARG A 628 0.16 -7.56 -27.34
C ARG A 628 -1.12 -7.09 -28.02
N GLN A 629 -1.11 -5.90 -28.59
CA GLN A 629 -2.29 -5.38 -29.30
C GLN A 629 -2.65 -6.24 -30.52
N CYS A 630 -1.64 -6.74 -31.26
CA CYS A 630 -1.87 -7.70 -32.34
C CYS A 630 -2.50 -9.00 -31.82
N ALA A 631 -1.98 -9.55 -30.72
CA ALA A 631 -2.50 -10.78 -30.12
C ALA A 631 -3.89 -10.64 -29.46
N ASP A 632 -4.25 -9.43 -29.01
CA ASP A 632 -5.59 -9.12 -28.52
C ASP A 632 -6.59 -9.00 -29.68
N ALA A 633 -6.12 -8.62 -30.87
CA ALA A 633 -6.95 -8.45 -32.07
C ALA A 633 -7.19 -9.76 -32.82
N ALA A 634 -6.20 -10.66 -32.86
CA ALA A 634 -6.28 -11.95 -33.52
C ALA A 634 -5.44 -13.02 -32.78
N PRO A 635 -5.85 -14.30 -32.77
CA PRO A 635 -5.09 -15.36 -32.12
C PRO A 635 -3.65 -15.45 -32.66
N ALA A 636 -2.69 -15.38 -31.75
CA ALA A 636 -1.27 -15.38 -32.06
C ALA A 636 -0.52 -16.53 -31.38
N GLU A 637 0.51 -17.05 -32.05
CA GLU A 637 1.38 -18.12 -31.53
C GLU A 637 2.31 -17.62 -30.43
N PHE A 638 2.72 -16.35 -30.48
CA PHE A 638 3.58 -15.76 -29.46
C PHE A 638 3.36 -14.26 -29.28
N VAL A 639 3.76 -13.76 -28.11
CA VAL A 639 3.72 -12.34 -27.75
C VAL A 639 5.07 -11.96 -27.16
N LEU A 640 5.67 -10.89 -27.67
CA LEU A 640 6.95 -10.39 -27.20
C LEU A 640 6.86 -9.94 -25.74
N ARG A 641 7.96 -10.09 -24.98
CA ARG A 641 8.05 -9.63 -23.59
C ARG A 641 9.46 -9.13 -23.27
N GLU A 642 9.54 -8.26 -22.26
CA GLU A 642 10.82 -7.76 -21.74
C GLU A 642 11.62 -8.82 -20.97
N ASP A 643 10.96 -9.91 -20.53
CA ASP A 643 11.54 -10.97 -19.69
C ASP A 643 11.60 -12.36 -20.37
N GLY A 644 11.54 -12.39 -21.70
CA GLY A 644 11.62 -13.59 -22.55
C GLY A 644 10.80 -13.41 -23.84
N LEU A 645 11.30 -13.91 -24.98
CA LEU A 645 10.82 -13.51 -26.34
C LEU A 645 11.10 -12.04 -26.61
N TYR A 646 12.38 -11.68 -26.61
CA TYR A 646 12.83 -10.30 -26.76
C TYR A 646 12.50 -9.76 -28.16
N PRO A 647 12.02 -8.51 -28.31
CA PRO A 647 12.06 -7.82 -29.59
C PRO A 647 13.51 -7.69 -30.06
N HIS A 648 13.79 -8.05 -31.32
CA HIS A 648 15.15 -8.12 -31.84
C HIS A 648 15.17 -8.03 -33.37
N ILE A 649 16.32 -7.64 -33.93
CA ILE A 649 16.62 -7.73 -35.37
C ILE A 649 17.68 -8.81 -35.54
N SER A 650 17.36 -9.89 -36.24
CA SER A 650 18.30 -10.99 -36.49
C SER A 650 19.36 -10.62 -37.52
N LEU A 651 20.61 -10.97 -37.25
CA LEU A 651 21.75 -10.76 -38.14
C LEU A 651 22.30 -12.08 -38.66
N TYR A 652 22.45 -13.07 -37.79
CA TYR A 652 22.98 -14.37 -38.20
C TYR A 652 22.58 -15.50 -37.25
N MET A 653 22.06 -16.59 -37.82
CA MET A 653 21.57 -17.74 -37.06
C MET A 653 22.38 -19.00 -37.38
N ALA A 654 22.93 -19.66 -36.36
CA ALA A 654 23.81 -20.82 -36.53
C ALA A 654 23.76 -21.79 -35.34
N ASN A 655 24.11 -23.06 -35.58
CA ASN A 655 24.35 -24.04 -34.52
C ASN A 655 25.81 -23.99 -34.09
N PHE A 656 26.05 -24.05 -32.79
CA PHE A 656 27.39 -24.14 -32.22
C PHE A 656 27.45 -25.27 -31.19
N THR A 657 28.52 -26.06 -31.23
CA THR A 657 28.91 -26.91 -30.11
C THR A 657 29.30 -26.04 -28.89
N PRO A 658 29.34 -26.60 -27.67
CA PRO A 658 29.75 -25.84 -26.49
C PRO A 658 31.15 -25.21 -26.56
N ALA A 659 32.06 -25.78 -27.35
CA ALA A 659 33.40 -25.22 -27.58
C ALA A 659 33.36 -24.06 -28.58
N GLN A 660 32.73 -24.26 -29.74
CA GLN A 660 32.53 -23.21 -30.76
C GLN A 660 31.75 -22.01 -30.20
N LEU A 661 30.78 -22.23 -29.30
CA LEU A 661 30.02 -21.16 -28.69
C LEU A 661 30.90 -20.19 -27.89
N LYS A 662 31.89 -20.71 -27.14
CA LYS A 662 32.83 -19.87 -26.39
C LYS A 662 33.69 -19.02 -27.31
N GLU A 663 34.09 -19.60 -28.44
CA GLU A 663 34.87 -18.91 -29.47
C GLU A 663 34.02 -17.83 -30.17
N ALA A 664 32.77 -18.14 -30.52
CA ALA A 664 31.84 -17.18 -31.09
C ALA A 664 31.61 -15.97 -30.17
N VAL A 665 31.45 -16.20 -28.87
CA VAL A 665 31.35 -15.11 -27.87
C VAL A 665 32.60 -14.24 -27.85
N ALA A 666 33.80 -14.83 -27.94
CA ALA A 666 35.05 -14.08 -27.96
C ALA A 666 35.20 -13.21 -29.23
N LEU A 667 34.80 -13.73 -30.40
CA LEU A 667 34.81 -13.00 -31.66
C LEU A 667 33.82 -11.82 -31.65
N LEU A 668 32.61 -12.02 -31.09
CA LEU A 668 31.60 -10.98 -30.95
C LEU A 668 32.05 -9.85 -30.01
N HIS A 669 32.79 -10.17 -28.94
CA HIS A 669 33.43 -9.15 -28.09
C HIS A 669 34.39 -8.28 -28.90
N ASP A 670 35.24 -8.89 -29.73
CA ASP A 670 36.19 -8.12 -30.53
C ASP A 670 35.51 -7.24 -31.58
N LEU A 671 34.53 -7.80 -32.29
CA LEU A 671 33.77 -7.09 -33.32
C LEU A 671 32.98 -5.91 -32.72
N SER A 672 32.31 -6.12 -31.58
CA SER A 672 31.52 -5.08 -30.92
C SER A 672 32.34 -3.85 -30.52
N ARG A 673 33.59 -4.03 -30.07
CA ARG A 673 34.49 -2.92 -29.70
C ARG A 673 34.93 -2.05 -30.87
N ARG A 674 34.87 -2.57 -32.09
CA ARG A 674 35.30 -1.88 -33.32
C ARG A 674 34.13 -1.38 -34.16
N THR A 675 32.91 -1.73 -33.78
CA THR A 675 31.70 -1.39 -34.52
C THR A 675 30.96 -0.26 -33.82
N PRO A 676 30.70 0.88 -34.46
CA PRO A 676 29.93 1.96 -33.87
C PRO A 676 28.44 1.60 -33.75
N GLY A 677 27.75 2.20 -32.78
CA GLY A 677 26.29 2.20 -32.76
C GLY A 677 25.69 2.83 -34.03
N MET A 678 24.48 2.42 -34.41
CA MET A 678 23.85 2.86 -35.66
C MET A 678 22.42 3.34 -35.46
N LEU A 679 22.02 4.37 -36.20
CA LEU A 679 20.63 4.83 -36.27
C LEU A 679 19.87 3.94 -37.25
N LEU A 680 18.83 3.27 -36.76
CA LEU A 680 17.92 2.49 -37.61
C LEU A 680 16.58 3.20 -37.69
N GLU A 681 16.12 3.45 -38.92
CA GLU A 681 14.84 4.12 -39.20
C GLU A 681 13.77 3.09 -39.50
N GLY A 682 12.65 3.14 -38.76
CA GLY A 682 11.50 2.29 -39.05
C GLY A 682 10.84 2.72 -40.36
N ASP A 683 10.66 1.76 -41.27
CA ASP A 683 10.24 2.00 -42.65
C ASP A 683 8.76 1.64 -42.85
N SER A 684 8.41 0.37 -42.62
CA SER A 684 7.09 -0.16 -42.94
C SER A 684 6.71 -1.34 -42.05
N PHE A 685 5.41 -1.61 -41.95
CA PHE A 685 4.91 -2.88 -41.41
C PHE A 685 4.43 -3.76 -42.57
N ALA A 686 4.71 -5.05 -42.51
CA ALA A 686 4.11 -6.01 -43.41
C ALA A 686 3.75 -7.30 -42.67
N ALA A 687 2.76 -8.01 -43.20
CA ALA A 687 2.48 -9.38 -42.82
C ALA A 687 2.87 -10.29 -43.98
N ASN A 688 3.58 -11.38 -43.70
CA ASN A 688 3.94 -12.36 -44.72
C ASN A 688 2.89 -13.48 -44.85
N GLU A 689 3.02 -14.31 -45.89
CA GLU A 689 2.12 -15.44 -46.18
C GLU A 689 2.08 -16.52 -45.08
N HIS A 690 3.00 -16.46 -44.11
CA HIS A 690 3.09 -17.37 -42.97
C HIS A 690 2.47 -16.78 -41.68
N GLY A 691 1.85 -15.61 -41.78
CA GLY A 691 1.20 -14.91 -40.67
C GLY A 691 2.15 -14.12 -39.77
N MET A 692 3.42 -13.95 -40.14
CA MET A 692 4.37 -13.16 -39.37
C MET A 692 4.08 -11.68 -39.59
N VAL A 693 3.94 -10.94 -38.50
CA VAL A 693 3.71 -9.49 -38.51
C VAL A 693 5.03 -8.82 -38.17
N GLU A 694 5.58 -8.06 -39.10
CA GLU A 694 6.96 -7.60 -39.07
C GLU A 694 7.05 -6.08 -39.22
N LEU A 695 7.92 -5.47 -38.42
CA LEU A 695 8.34 -4.09 -38.54
C LEU A 695 9.68 -4.06 -39.28
N PHE A 696 9.69 -3.54 -40.50
CA PHE A 696 10.89 -3.37 -41.31
C PHE A 696 11.59 -2.05 -41.01
N TYR A 697 12.92 -2.10 -41.09
CA TYR A 697 13.80 -0.95 -41.00
C TYR A 697 14.41 -0.65 -42.36
N ARG A 698 14.74 0.61 -42.61
CA ARG A 698 15.47 0.99 -43.82
C ARG A 698 16.84 0.30 -43.79
N LYS A 699 17.12 -0.48 -44.84
CA LYS A 699 18.43 -1.11 -45.04
C LYS A 699 19.48 -0.05 -45.33
N THR A 700 20.54 -0.02 -44.55
CA THR A 700 21.68 0.88 -44.70
C THR A 700 22.97 0.08 -44.89
N ASP A 701 24.01 0.73 -45.42
CA ASP A 701 25.33 0.09 -45.57
C ASP A 701 25.90 -0.32 -44.21
N ALA A 702 25.65 0.47 -43.15
CA ALA A 702 26.15 0.18 -41.80
C ALA A 702 25.61 -1.13 -41.22
N ILE A 703 24.30 -1.40 -41.32
CA ILE A 703 23.74 -2.65 -40.81
C ILE A 703 24.07 -3.84 -41.71
N THR A 704 24.21 -3.61 -43.02
CA THR A 704 24.61 -4.63 -43.99
C THR A 704 26.06 -5.06 -43.74
N GLN A 705 26.98 -4.11 -43.58
CA GLN A 705 28.37 -4.37 -43.25
C GLN A 705 28.52 -5.10 -41.90
N LEU A 706 27.75 -4.70 -40.88
CA LEU A 706 27.74 -5.41 -39.59
C LEU A 706 27.31 -6.88 -39.77
N GLN A 707 26.27 -7.13 -40.56
CA GLN A 707 25.85 -8.50 -40.85
C GLN A 707 26.96 -9.30 -41.54
N GLU A 708 27.58 -8.73 -42.57
CA GLU A 708 28.67 -9.37 -43.32
C GLU A 708 29.88 -9.70 -42.43
N GLU A 709 30.29 -8.78 -41.56
CA GLU A 709 31.38 -9.01 -40.61
C GLU A 709 31.06 -10.11 -39.59
N ILE A 710 29.82 -10.16 -39.08
CA ILE A 710 29.36 -11.22 -38.19
C ILE A 710 29.32 -12.57 -38.90
N VAL A 711 28.77 -12.62 -40.11
CA VAL A 711 28.72 -13.84 -40.93
C VAL A 711 30.14 -14.33 -41.25
N ALA A 712 31.05 -13.44 -41.65
CA ALA A 712 32.43 -13.78 -41.94
C ALA A 712 33.17 -14.32 -40.71
N ALA A 713 32.91 -13.76 -39.52
CA ALA A 713 33.52 -14.21 -38.28
C ALA A 713 32.95 -15.55 -37.78
N LEU A 714 31.63 -15.76 -37.87
CA LEU A 714 30.95 -16.86 -37.20
C LEU A 714 30.60 -18.04 -38.10
N ASN A 715 30.44 -17.85 -39.42
CA ASN A 715 30.14 -18.96 -40.33
C ASN A 715 31.20 -20.08 -40.32
N PRO A 716 32.51 -19.80 -40.20
CA PRO A 716 33.51 -20.86 -40.07
C PRO A 716 33.34 -21.76 -38.84
N LEU A 717 32.66 -21.27 -37.79
CA LEU A 717 32.38 -22.01 -36.56
C LEU A 717 31.06 -22.77 -36.59
N ARG A 718 30.23 -22.58 -37.62
CA ARG A 718 28.89 -23.16 -37.72
C ARG A 718 28.97 -24.67 -37.85
N GLU A 719 28.16 -25.37 -37.04
CA GLU A 719 28.04 -26.82 -37.10
C GLU A 719 26.81 -27.24 -37.91
N GLY A 720 27.00 -27.62 -39.17
CA GLY A 720 25.92 -28.15 -40.01
C GLY A 720 24.79 -27.15 -40.30
N LEU A 721 23.69 -27.66 -40.87
CA LEU A 721 22.48 -26.88 -41.14
C LEU A 721 21.49 -27.03 -39.98
N ARG A 722 20.79 -25.94 -39.67
CA ARG A 722 19.65 -25.97 -38.75
C ARG A 722 18.57 -26.88 -39.29
N HIS A 723 17.86 -27.57 -38.41
CA HIS A 723 16.76 -28.45 -38.83
C HIS A 723 15.57 -27.67 -39.40
N ARG A 724 15.19 -26.54 -38.77
CA ARG A 724 14.06 -25.70 -39.21
C ARG A 724 14.42 -24.22 -39.35
N ASP A 725 13.69 -23.55 -40.24
CA ASP A 725 13.70 -22.09 -40.35
C ASP A 725 12.72 -21.42 -39.37
N PRO A 726 12.73 -20.08 -39.24
CA PRO A 726 11.82 -19.34 -38.37
C PRO A 726 10.32 -19.55 -38.67
N VAL A 727 9.91 -19.95 -39.88
CA VAL A 727 8.49 -20.22 -40.16
C VAL A 727 8.09 -21.67 -39.91
N GLY A 728 9.07 -22.54 -39.61
CA GLY A 728 8.91 -23.93 -39.21
C GLY A 728 9.18 -24.95 -40.34
N ARG A 729 9.61 -24.51 -41.52
CA ARG A 729 9.95 -25.39 -42.64
C ARG A 729 11.24 -26.14 -42.35
N VAL A 730 11.35 -27.38 -42.82
CA VAL A 730 12.59 -28.16 -42.72
C VAL A 730 13.60 -27.54 -43.68
N LEU A 731 14.72 -27.04 -43.16
CA LEU A 731 15.64 -26.21 -43.93
C LEU A 731 16.30 -26.99 -45.07
N ALA A 732 16.60 -28.27 -44.85
CA ALA A 732 17.15 -29.17 -45.86
C ALA A 732 16.21 -29.38 -47.06
N GLU A 733 14.89 -29.39 -46.83
CA GLU A 733 13.88 -29.47 -47.89
C GLU A 733 13.65 -28.12 -48.57
N HIS A 734 13.59 -27.05 -47.77
CA HIS A 734 13.42 -25.70 -48.29
C HIS A 734 14.57 -25.31 -49.23
N ARG A 735 15.79 -25.70 -48.90
CA ARG A 735 16.98 -25.52 -49.75
C ARG A 735 16.79 -26.04 -51.18
N LEU A 736 16.04 -27.12 -51.38
CA LEU A 736 15.79 -27.71 -52.70
C LEU A 736 14.81 -26.90 -53.56
N THR A 737 13.93 -26.14 -52.90
CA THR A 737 12.85 -25.37 -53.54
C THR A 737 13.08 -23.86 -53.50
N ALA A 738 14.11 -23.40 -52.79
CA ALA A 738 14.43 -21.99 -52.63
C ALA A 738 14.90 -21.34 -53.96
N PRO A 739 14.59 -20.04 -54.17
CA PRO A 739 15.12 -19.27 -55.30
C PRO A 739 16.66 -19.32 -55.36
N PRO A 740 17.29 -19.12 -56.54
CA PRO A 740 18.73 -19.36 -56.73
C PRO A 740 19.63 -18.62 -55.73
N VAL A 741 19.33 -17.35 -55.42
CA VAL A 741 20.11 -16.53 -54.48
C VAL A 741 19.92 -17.01 -53.03
N ALA A 742 18.68 -17.29 -52.62
CA ALA A 742 18.38 -17.79 -51.28
C ALA A 742 19.01 -19.17 -51.06
N ARG A 743 18.96 -20.05 -52.06
CA ARG A 743 19.64 -21.35 -52.03
C ARG A 743 21.15 -21.20 -51.90
N ALA A 744 21.77 -20.29 -52.66
CA ALA A 744 23.21 -20.02 -52.52
C ALA A 744 23.57 -19.55 -51.09
N ASN A 745 22.76 -18.68 -50.51
CA ASN A 745 22.93 -18.23 -49.13
C ASN A 745 22.77 -19.38 -48.11
N LEU A 746 21.76 -20.23 -48.27
CA LEU A 746 21.57 -21.42 -47.42
C LEU A 746 22.75 -22.40 -47.53
N ASP A 747 23.30 -22.58 -48.73
CA ASP A 747 24.43 -23.49 -48.98
C ASP A 747 25.70 -22.98 -48.31
N LEU A 748 25.99 -21.69 -48.43
CA LEU A 748 27.20 -21.07 -47.90
C LEU A 748 27.12 -20.80 -46.39
N TYR A 749 25.99 -20.29 -45.93
CA TYR A 749 25.84 -19.69 -44.60
C TYR A 749 24.79 -20.38 -43.72
N GLY A 750 23.93 -21.25 -44.27
CA GLY A 750 22.82 -21.84 -43.51
C GLY A 750 21.75 -20.84 -43.09
N TYR A 751 21.75 -19.66 -43.70
CA TYR A 751 20.77 -18.59 -43.51
C TYR A 751 20.56 -17.87 -44.84
N ASP A 752 19.30 -17.67 -45.22
CA ASP A 752 18.87 -17.19 -46.54
C ASP A 752 18.87 -15.66 -46.66
N GLU A 753 18.61 -14.93 -45.58
CA GLU A 753 18.51 -13.46 -45.58
C GLU A 753 19.86 -12.76 -45.37
N ILE A 754 20.83 -13.04 -46.24
CA ILE A 754 22.16 -12.43 -46.25
C ILE A 754 22.36 -11.61 -47.53
N GLY A 755 23.11 -10.51 -47.44
CA GLY A 755 23.47 -9.67 -48.58
C GLY A 755 22.23 -9.02 -49.18
N ASP A 756 21.99 -9.16 -50.49
CA ASP A 756 20.84 -8.56 -51.17
C ASP A 756 19.48 -8.96 -50.59
N LEU A 757 19.37 -10.19 -50.05
CA LEU A 757 18.13 -10.69 -49.43
C LEU A 757 17.94 -10.23 -47.98
N PHE A 758 18.96 -9.65 -47.35
CA PHE A 758 18.86 -9.14 -45.99
C PHE A 758 17.89 -7.96 -45.91
N ARG A 759 16.87 -8.12 -45.06
CA ARG A 759 15.86 -7.10 -44.75
C ARG A 759 15.79 -6.95 -43.23
N PRO A 760 16.38 -5.90 -42.64
CA PRO A 760 16.38 -5.76 -41.19
C PRO A 760 14.96 -5.53 -40.67
N HIS A 761 14.48 -6.39 -39.79
CA HIS A 761 13.13 -6.32 -39.25
C HIS A 761 13.04 -6.83 -37.81
N ILE A 762 11.99 -6.40 -37.10
CA ILE A 762 11.54 -6.99 -35.83
C ILE A 762 10.25 -7.74 -36.10
N THR A 763 10.23 -9.05 -35.87
CA THR A 763 9.00 -9.83 -35.87
C THR A 763 8.20 -9.55 -34.59
N LEU A 764 7.03 -8.93 -34.73
CA LEU A 764 6.17 -8.56 -33.61
C LEU A 764 5.37 -9.74 -33.06
N THR A 765 4.84 -10.58 -33.95
CA THR A 765 4.05 -11.75 -33.59
C THR A 765 3.86 -12.65 -34.82
N ARG A 766 3.31 -13.85 -34.62
CA ARG A 766 2.81 -14.72 -35.68
C ARG A 766 1.33 -15.02 -35.42
N LEU A 767 0.47 -14.67 -36.36
CA LEU A 767 -0.94 -15.00 -36.31
C LEU A 767 -1.15 -16.49 -36.61
N GLN A 768 -2.09 -17.13 -35.90
CA GLN A 768 -2.42 -18.54 -36.13
C GLN A 768 -3.07 -18.78 -37.49
N ARG A 769 -3.76 -17.76 -38.03
CA ARG A 769 -4.34 -17.77 -39.37
C ARG A 769 -3.71 -16.66 -40.21
N PRO A 770 -2.98 -16.99 -41.29
CA PRO A 770 -2.32 -15.99 -42.13
C PRO A 770 -3.28 -14.96 -42.77
N ASP A 771 -4.55 -15.36 -42.98
CA ASP A 771 -5.58 -14.50 -43.56
C ASP A 771 -6.19 -13.50 -42.56
N ASP A 772 -5.88 -13.61 -41.27
CA ASP A 772 -6.40 -12.68 -40.26
C ASP A 772 -5.82 -11.28 -40.50
N ARG A 773 -6.66 -10.36 -40.97
CA ARG A 773 -6.27 -8.97 -41.22
C ARG A 773 -6.21 -8.19 -39.91
N LEU A 774 -5.02 -7.72 -39.54
CA LEU A 774 -4.87 -6.70 -38.53
C LEU A 774 -5.45 -5.37 -39.03
N ASP A 775 -6.26 -4.72 -38.20
CA ASP A 775 -6.73 -3.37 -38.46
C ASP A 775 -5.50 -2.43 -38.49
N GLN A 776 -5.36 -1.64 -39.55
CA GLN A 776 -4.28 -0.66 -39.68
C GLN A 776 -4.29 0.35 -38.52
N ALA A 777 -5.44 0.57 -37.87
CA ALA A 777 -5.54 1.43 -36.69
C ALA A 777 -4.75 0.91 -35.47
N ILE A 778 -4.40 -0.38 -35.43
CA ILE A 778 -3.57 -0.99 -34.38
C ILE A 778 -2.10 -0.62 -34.57
N LEU A 779 -1.66 -0.50 -35.83
CA LEU A 779 -0.27 -0.23 -36.17
C LEU A 779 0.04 1.25 -35.93
N SER A 780 1.08 1.51 -35.14
CA SER A 780 1.61 2.86 -34.95
C SER A 780 2.41 3.30 -36.19
N ALA A 781 2.84 4.56 -36.25
CA ALA A 781 3.72 5.00 -37.33
C ALA A 781 5.08 4.27 -37.25
N PRO A 782 5.62 3.68 -38.34
CA PRO A 782 6.93 3.00 -38.34
C PRO A 782 8.06 3.90 -37.82
N SER A 783 8.02 5.20 -38.14
CA SER A 783 8.98 6.20 -37.66
C SER A 783 9.05 6.34 -36.14
N SER A 784 8.01 5.90 -35.41
CA SER A 784 8.05 5.85 -33.94
C SER A 784 8.99 4.78 -33.40
N PHE A 785 9.51 3.88 -34.24
CA PHE A 785 10.49 2.86 -33.89
C PHE A 785 11.92 3.22 -34.34
N THR A 786 12.11 4.42 -34.89
CA THR A 786 13.42 4.94 -35.24
C THR A 786 14.24 5.25 -33.98
N ALA A 787 15.40 4.63 -33.84
CA ALA A 787 16.30 4.86 -32.70
C ALA A 787 17.75 4.44 -32.98
N ALA A 788 18.66 4.86 -32.10
CA ALA A 788 20.04 4.40 -32.11
C ALA A 788 20.17 3.04 -31.42
N TYR A 789 20.71 2.05 -32.13
CA TYR A 789 20.99 0.71 -31.66
C TYR A 789 22.46 0.60 -31.30
N SER A 790 22.73 0.21 -30.05
CA SER A 790 24.08 0.09 -29.50
C SER A 790 24.30 -1.24 -28.76
N THR A 791 23.36 -2.17 -28.83
CA THR A 791 23.41 -3.44 -28.10
C THR A 791 23.27 -4.61 -29.06
N LEU A 792 24.36 -5.35 -29.22
CA LEU A 792 24.39 -6.65 -29.89
C LEU A 792 24.18 -7.74 -28.84
N ALA A 793 23.53 -8.84 -29.19
CA ALA A 793 23.35 -9.97 -28.30
C ALA A 793 23.46 -11.30 -29.05
N LEU A 794 23.95 -12.32 -28.35
CA LEU A 794 23.85 -13.71 -28.78
C LEU A 794 22.72 -14.35 -27.97
N CYS A 795 21.73 -14.90 -28.66
CA CYS A 795 20.52 -15.43 -28.06
C CYS A 795 20.32 -16.91 -28.41
N VAL A 796 19.61 -17.64 -27.55
CA VAL A 796 19.06 -18.95 -27.89
C VAL A 796 17.78 -18.72 -28.69
N MET A 797 17.72 -19.31 -29.88
CA MET A 797 16.56 -19.24 -30.75
C MET A 797 15.54 -20.29 -30.33
N GLY A 798 14.32 -19.85 -30.06
CA GLY A 798 13.16 -20.70 -29.83
C GLY A 798 12.36 -20.96 -31.09
N GLU A 799 11.14 -21.45 -30.92
CA GLU A 799 10.18 -21.58 -32.01
C GLU A 799 9.89 -20.22 -32.64
N HIS A 800 9.55 -20.24 -33.92
CA HIS A 800 9.20 -19.04 -34.69
C HIS A 800 10.31 -18.00 -34.85
N GLY A 801 11.58 -18.39 -34.69
CA GLY A 801 12.71 -17.47 -34.71
C GLY A 801 12.77 -16.55 -33.47
N THR A 802 12.05 -16.88 -32.39
CA THR A 802 12.00 -16.01 -31.22
C THR A 802 13.28 -16.07 -30.39
N CYS A 803 13.78 -14.93 -29.91
CA CYS A 803 14.88 -14.90 -28.95
C CYS A 803 14.37 -15.21 -27.54
N THR A 804 14.57 -16.44 -27.07
CA THR A 804 14.02 -16.91 -25.79
C THR A 804 14.90 -16.54 -24.61
N ASP A 805 16.21 -16.65 -24.77
CA ASP A 805 17.21 -16.39 -23.73
C ASP A 805 18.43 -15.68 -24.31
N ILE A 806 18.95 -14.66 -23.60
CA ILE A 806 20.22 -14.02 -23.94
C ILE A 806 21.36 -14.85 -23.34
N VAL A 807 22.27 -15.30 -24.20
CA VAL A 807 23.55 -15.93 -23.80
C VAL A 807 24.49 -14.84 -23.28
N GLU A 808 24.71 -13.81 -24.08
CA GLU A 808 25.58 -12.68 -23.74
C GLU A 808 25.20 -11.42 -24.54
N THR A 809 25.45 -10.25 -23.97
CA THR A 809 25.25 -8.95 -24.62
C THR A 809 26.57 -8.21 -24.79
N PHE A 810 26.72 -7.53 -25.91
CA PHE A 810 27.89 -6.77 -26.30
C PHE A 810 27.48 -5.33 -26.61
N THR A 811 28.26 -4.36 -26.14
CA THR A 811 27.99 -2.93 -26.40
C THR A 811 28.80 -2.48 -27.59
N LEU A 812 28.13 -1.94 -28.60
CA LEU A 812 28.78 -1.32 -29.76
C LEU A 812 29.44 0.00 -29.32
N ASP A 813 30.53 0.37 -29.97
CA ASP A 813 31.30 1.56 -29.62
C ASP A 813 30.45 2.84 -29.75
N THR A 814 30.58 3.72 -28.76
CA THR A 814 29.67 4.87 -28.52
C THR A 814 30.24 6.18 -29.08
N ALA A 815 30.71 6.17 -30.34
CA ALA A 815 30.94 7.42 -31.05
C ALA A 815 29.57 8.10 -31.33
N PRO A 816 29.42 9.42 -31.11
CA PRO A 816 28.13 10.09 -31.26
C PRO A 816 27.65 10.06 -32.72
N VAL A 817 26.61 9.27 -32.98
CA VAL A 817 25.88 9.29 -34.26
C VAL A 817 25.19 10.66 -34.35
N THR A 818 25.78 11.56 -35.13
CA THR A 818 25.19 12.88 -35.38
C THR A 818 24.10 12.69 -36.45
N PRO A 819 22.84 13.08 -36.21
CA PRO A 819 21.85 13.08 -37.26
C PRO A 819 22.27 14.09 -38.33
N THR A 820 22.57 13.63 -39.54
CA THR A 820 22.73 14.52 -40.70
C THR A 820 21.40 15.21 -40.96
N ALA A 821 21.46 16.55 -41.02
CA ALA A 821 20.33 17.48 -41.06
C ALA A 821 19.46 17.38 -42.32
#